data_AF-C4XP19-F1
#
_entry.id   AF-C4XP19-F1
#
_cell.length_a   1.000
_cell.length_b   1.000
_cell.length_c   1.000
_cell.angle_alpha   90.00
_cell.angle_beta   90.00
_cell.angle_gamma   90.00
#
_symmetry.space_group_name_H-M   'P 1'
#
loop_
_entity.id
_entity.type
_entity.pdbx_description
1 polymer ?
#
loop_
_entity_poly.entity_id
_entity_poly.type
_entity_poly.pdbx_seq_one_letter_code
_entity_poly.pdbx_strand_id
1 'polypeptide(L)'
;MLTLMTAVTVVVPVYNAEMWIPRFIDCMQRQVFKDFEVLMIDDGSTDNSVALMLNIASIDSRFKIIQLPDNRGCGEARNIGIASAKGETLCFADPDDFLPENSLEVRYAAYKKHRAVVRACHHEVMDDGTIRNMETRPSALPEICSPVEVASRVGVNPFLCAHWTWLWPTSLLRKNGILNGENMRTGEDIYLLARVFFLINRVVWIDDVVYYWIKRTDSLSTTMYTPEHYGNYFAICDIFYKEATKRDQVALADMFFNEYLLTYPGHLLMQISQGKSTEQDAREVIRQMAQVAHDHGVFARCLEVIKKNPLRYPGIHRLHHILTSNAPSAIQRLADSQASLAPLMREVQYRAIRAQGWSQELVIDKFDTESELLRVRYMFCDNRPTEVILWGDDERTPAYAKNRTVHVDNHFTIFERILWLALPSEAGAQLRLLIAGQETSLHHTGPEIRAAFAPRPLDDTHFPPDVRALRRLVTSPVIQRKFKDAWLFIDRDTEADDNAEHLYRWVRREHPEVNAWFVLNQDSHDWERLEQEGFRLIAHGSVEHGALFLLSRKLISSQRDRYIFAPLEEQYFRDFPKPQFICLAHGVIKDDMSPWLNTVPCDIFISSTHDEARSISGDGSPYLITAKEQRVTGLARHDRLLQPCKKENILFVMPTWRADLVGKWDGKGQRRERNPNFLSSSYIATWKDVLEDPRLKSLLERYGYQVVFFSHPGFSDYLEEMPFPSFVQKLSKSHGSVGETLRISKIMITDFSSVAFDMAYMHKPVIYYQHEEKAAYIKSQAWASGYFNYHEMGFGPVCHDKQTLFAHLEEALKADGQMQPPYLQRAEKTFAYHDAGCCQRIFEAITVKVPPQGRPDAAMSL
;
A
#
# COMPACT_ATOMS: atom_id res chain seq x y z
N MET A 1 -3.47 -55.80 -41.81
CA MET A 1 -3.76 -54.35 -41.71
C MET A 1 -3.28 -53.89 -40.36
N LEU A 2 -2.17 -53.13 -40.30
CA LEU A 2 -1.80 -52.38 -39.09
C LEU A 2 -2.83 -51.27 -38.94
N THR A 3 -3.71 -51.36 -37.94
CA THR A 3 -4.54 -50.24 -37.51
C THR A 3 -3.60 -49.10 -37.12
N LEU A 4 -3.54 -48.05 -37.93
CA LEU A 4 -2.87 -46.79 -37.59
C LEU A 4 -3.49 -46.29 -36.28
N MET A 5 -2.71 -46.29 -35.20
CA MET A 5 -3.12 -45.68 -33.93
C MET A 5 -3.18 -44.18 -34.14
N THR A 6 -4.30 -43.54 -33.76
CA THR A 6 -4.44 -42.08 -33.73
C THR A 6 -3.27 -41.45 -32.97
N ALA A 7 -2.70 -40.35 -33.44
CA ALA A 7 -1.53 -39.76 -32.80
C ALA A 7 -1.87 -38.98 -31.51
N VAL A 8 -2.90 -38.14 -31.53
CA VAL A 8 -3.28 -37.29 -30.38
C VAL A 8 -4.76 -37.44 -30.03
N THR A 9 -5.06 -37.60 -28.74
CA THR A 9 -6.40 -37.39 -28.17
C THR A 9 -6.44 -36.06 -27.44
N VAL A 10 -7.39 -35.19 -27.81
CA VAL A 10 -7.72 -33.98 -27.04
C VAL A 10 -8.92 -34.28 -26.16
N VAL A 11 -8.77 -34.22 -24.84
CA VAL A 11 -9.86 -34.44 -23.88
C VAL A 11 -10.42 -33.09 -23.43
N VAL A 12 -11.75 -32.92 -23.55
CA VAL A 12 -12.45 -31.66 -23.31
C VAL A 12 -13.61 -31.90 -22.35
N PRO A 13 -13.51 -31.48 -21.07
CA PRO A 13 -14.65 -31.52 -20.16
C PRO A 13 -15.64 -30.40 -20.54
N VAL A 14 -16.93 -30.72 -20.59
CA VAL A 14 -17.98 -29.78 -21.01
C VAL A 14 -19.09 -29.77 -19.97
N TYR A 15 -19.36 -28.61 -19.38
CA TYR A 15 -20.53 -28.37 -18.55
C TYR A 15 -21.07 -26.98 -18.85
N ASN A 16 -22.30 -26.90 -19.37
CA ASN A 16 -22.98 -25.64 -19.68
C ASN A 16 -22.14 -24.63 -20.47
N ALA A 17 -21.59 -25.07 -21.61
CA ALA A 17 -20.66 -24.31 -22.44
C ALA A 17 -21.24 -23.94 -23.82
N GLU A 18 -22.56 -23.83 -23.97
CA GLU A 18 -23.21 -23.63 -25.27
C GLU A 18 -22.66 -22.44 -26.07
N MET A 19 -22.27 -21.38 -25.35
CA MET A 19 -21.72 -20.14 -25.93
C MET A 19 -20.35 -20.36 -26.58
N TRP A 20 -19.56 -21.32 -26.09
CA TRP A 20 -18.15 -21.47 -26.42
C TRP A 20 -17.87 -22.60 -27.41
N ILE A 21 -18.72 -23.64 -27.40
CA ILE A 21 -18.58 -24.82 -28.23
C ILE A 21 -18.38 -24.50 -29.73
N PRO A 22 -19.15 -23.59 -30.37
CA PRO A 22 -18.96 -23.28 -31.80
C PRO A 22 -17.55 -22.77 -32.11
N ARG A 23 -17.01 -21.88 -31.26
CA ARG A 23 -15.66 -21.33 -31.41
C ARG A 23 -14.59 -22.40 -31.17
N PHE A 24 -14.78 -23.23 -30.16
CA PHE A 24 -13.87 -24.33 -29.86
C PHE A 24 -13.80 -25.35 -31.01
N ILE A 25 -14.95 -25.70 -31.61
CA ILE A 25 -15.02 -26.60 -32.77
C ILE A 25 -14.23 -26.02 -33.95
N ASP A 26 -14.46 -24.76 -34.30
CA ASP A 26 -13.76 -24.08 -35.40
C ASP A 26 -12.24 -24.07 -35.16
N CYS A 27 -11.82 -23.76 -33.94
CA CYS A 27 -10.42 -23.84 -33.50
C CYS A 27 -9.81 -25.23 -33.73
N MET A 28 -10.51 -26.30 -33.34
CA MET A 28 -10.05 -27.68 -33.54
C MET A 28 -10.05 -28.09 -35.03
N GLN A 29 -11.03 -27.64 -35.81
CA GLN A 29 -11.10 -27.96 -37.25
C GLN A 29 -9.95 -27.33 -38.05
N ARG A 30 -9.49 -26.14 -37.63
CA ARG A 30 -8.37 -25.41 -38.24
C ARG A 30 -6.99 -25.94 -37.87
N GLN A 31 -6.87 -26.90 -36.95
CA GLN A 31 -5.58 -27.51 -36.63
C GLN A 31 -4.90 -28.04 -37.90
N VAL A 32 -3.65 -27.65 -38.13
CA VAL A 32 -2.86 -28.08 -39.31
C VAL A 32 -2.54 -29.57 -39.25
N PHE A 33 -2.30 -30.09 -38.04
CA PHE A 33 -2.12 -31.51 -37.78
C PHE A 33 -3.46 -32.25 -37.89
N LYS A 34 -3.54 -33.34 -38.65
CA LYS A 34 -4.83 -34.00 -38.97
C LYS A 34 -5.08 -35.33 -38.26
N ASP A 35 -4.04 -35.98 -37.72
CA ASP A 35 -4.16 -37.30 -37.08
C ASP A 35 -4.50 -37.19 -35.58
N PHE A 36 -5.71 -36.71 -35.28
CA PHE A 36 -6.18 -36.56 -33.90
C PHE A 36 -7.66 -36.89 -33.75
N GLU A 37 -8.07 -37.10 -32.50
CA GLU A 37 -9.46 -37.15 -32.08
C GLU A 37 -9.74 -36.13 -30.96
N VAL A 38 -10.99 -35.70 -30.84
CA VAL A 38 -11.49 -34.84 -29.76
C VAL A 38 -12.53 -35.61 -28.97
N LEU A 39 -12.28 -35.87 -27.69
CA LEU A 39 -13.23 -36.47 -26.77
C LEU A 39 -13.89 -35.37 -25.94
N MET A 40 -15.12 -35.00 -26.32
CA MET A 40 -15.94 -34.07 -25.57
C MET A 40 -16.74 -34.84 -24.51
N ILE A 41 -16.41 -34.64 -23.25
CA ILE A 41 -17.02 -35.32 -22.11
C ILE A 41 -18.05 -34.38 -21.51
N ASP A 42 -19.32 -34.63 -21.78
CA ASP A 42 -20.41 -33.87 -21.19
C ASP A 42 -20.62 -34.29 -19.74
N ASP A 43 -20.45 -33.34 -18.82
CA ASP A 43 -20.53 -33.51 -17.38
C ASP A 43 -21.93 -33.11 -16.86
N GLY A 44 -22.97 -33.62 -17.53
CA GLY A 44 -24.37 -33.38 -17.17
C GLY A 44 -24.87 -31.97 -17.49
N SER A 45 -24.57 -31.44 -18.69
CA SER A 45 -25.05 -30.12 -19.10
C SER A 45 -26.58 -30.04 -19.19
N THR A 46 -27.13 -28.87 -18.87
CA THR A 46 -28.57 -28.58 -18.91
C THR A 46 -28.95 -27.51 -19.94
N ASP A 47 -27.96 -26.97 -20.65
CA ASP A 47 -28.11 -26.02 -21.75
C ASP A 47 -28.04 -26.72 -23.13
N ASN A 48 -27.87 -25.96 -24.21
CA ASN A 48 -27.81 -26.52 -25.57
C ASN A 48 -26.45 -27.16 -25.93
N SER A 49 -25.53 -27.35 -24.98
CA SER A 49 -24.19 -27.88 -25.22
C SER A 49 -24.20 -29.25 -25.90
N VAL A 50 -25.01 -30.17 -25.39
CA VAL A 50 -25.08 -31.56 -25.89
C VAL A 50 -25.54 -31.62 -27.34
N ALA A 51 -26.53 -30.80 -27.71
CA ALA A 51 -27.04 -30.76 -29.08
C ALA A 51 -25.98 -30.26 -30.07
N LEU A 52 -25.23 -29.21 -29.68
CA LEU A 52 -24.13 -28.66 -30.47
C LEU A 52 -23.01 -29.69 -30.68
N MET A 53 -22.66 -30.43 -29.63
CA MET A 53 -21.68 -31.52 -29.70
C MET A 53 -22.14 -32.65 -30.63
N LEU A 54 -23.39 -33.11 -30.48
CA LEU A 54 -23.96 -34.17 -31.32
C LEU A 54 -23.97 -33.79 -32.80
N ASN A 55 -24.29 -32.52 -33.09
CA ASN A 55 -24.26 -32.01 -34.45
C ASN A 55 -22.85 -32.12 -35.07
N ILE A 56 -21.81 -31.64 -34.39
CA ILE A 56 -20.44 -31.73 -34.94
C ILE A 56 -19.94 -33.17 -35.06
N ALA A 57 -20.23 -34.03 -34.09
CA ALA A 57 -19.83 -35.45 -34.16
C ALA A 57 -20.48 -36.20 -35.34
N SER A 58 -21.62 -35.72 -35.84
CA SER A 58 -22.25 -36.26 -37.05
C SER A 58 -21.59 -35.81 -38.36
N ILE A 59 -20.85 -34.70 -38.33
CA ILE A 59 -20.24 -34.05 -39.51
C ILE A 59 -18.73 -34.34 -39.59
N ASP A 60 -18.04 -34.39 -38.45
CA ASP A 60 -16.59 -34.59 -38.35
C ASP A 60 -16.29 -35.76 -37.41
N SER A 61 -15.87 -36.88 -38.00
CA SER A 61 -15.62 -38.15 -37.28
C SER A 61 -14.49 -38.08 -36.24
N ARG A 62 -13.72 -36.98 -36.21
CA ARG A 62 -12.70 -36.76 -35.18
C ARG A 62 -13.33 -36.40 -33.84
N PHE A 63 -14.54 -35.83 -33.82
CA PHE A 63 -15.25 -35.46 -32.59
C PHE A 63 -16.07 -36.64 -32.07
N LYS A 64 -15.89 -36.96 -30.80
CA LYS A 64 -16.61 -38.04 -30.10
C LYS A 64 -17.13 -37.51 -28.78
N ILE A 65 -18.27 -38.04 -28.36
CA ILE A 65 -18.99 -37.54 -27.19
C ILE A 65 -19.19 -38.68 -26.20
N ILE A 66 -18.97 -38.38 -24.92
CA ILE A 66 -19.35 -39.25 -23.81
C ILE A 66 -20.19 -38.40 -22.86
N GLN A 67 -21.43 -38.82 -22.60
CA GLN A 67 -22.33 -38.12 -21.69
C GLN A 67 -22.34 -38.79 -20.33
N LEU A 68 -22.12 -37.99 -19.29
CA LEU A 68 -22.26 -38.41 -17.90
C LEU A 68 -23.69 -38.12 -17.42
N PRO A 69 -24.26 -38.95 -16.52
CA PRO A 69 -25.65 -38.81 -16.11
C PRO A 69 -25.91 -37.61 -15.18
N ASP A 70 -24.86 -37.09 -14.55
CA ASP A 70 -24.88 -36.01 -13.57
C ASP A 70 -23.55 -35.27 -13.58
N ASN A 71 -23.52 -34.03 -13.07
CA ASN A 71 -22.30 -33.25 -12.95
C ASN A 71 -21.42 -33.78 -11.81
N ARG A 72 -20.22 -34.23 -12.17
CA ARG A 72 -19.21 -34.84 -11.29
C ARG A 72 -17.93 -34.02 -11.20
N GLY A 73 -17.84 -32.91 -11.92
CA GLY A 73 -16.70 -32.01 -11.98
C GLY A 73 -15.74 -32.32 -13.13
N CYS A 74 -14.99 -31.29 -13.55
CA CYS A 74 -14.03 -31.34 -14.66
C CYS A 74 -12.95 -32.43 -14.49
N GLY A 75 -12.50 -32.69 -13.26
CA GLY A 75 -11.53 -33.75 -12.96
C GLY A 75 -12.05 -35.14 -13.35
N GLU A 76 -13.27 -35.46 -12.94
CA GLU A 76 -13.91 -36.74 -13.28
C GLU A 76 -14.21 -36.88 -14.77
N ALA A 77 -14.70 -35.80 -15.40
CA ALA A 77 -14.87 -35.78 -16.85
C ALA A 77 -13.53 -36.07 -17.59
N ARG A 78 -12.43 -35.45 -17.14
CA ARG A 78 -11.09 -35.72 -17.69
C ARG A 78 -10.63 -37.16 -17.41
N ASN A 79 -10.97 -37.76 -16.26
CA ASN A 79 -10.68 -39.18 -15.96
C ASN A 79 -11.33 -40.13 -16.97
N ILE A 80 -12.60 -39.90 -17.28
CA ILE A 80 -13.32 -40.66 -18.30
C ILE A 80 -12.68 -40.49 -19.69
N GLY A 81 -12.24 -39.27 -20.00
CA GLY A 81 -11.45 -38.99 -21.20
C GLY A 81 -10.12 -39.74 -21.25
N ILE A 82 -9.35 -39.74 -20.16
CA ILE A 82 -8.10 -40.52 -20.03
C ILE A 82 -8.36 -42.00 -20.25
N ALA A 83 -9.44 -42.56 -19.69
CA ALA A 83 -9.81 -43.97 -19.85
C ALA A 83 -10.27 -44.32 -21.28
N SER A 84 -10.81 -43.35 -22.02
CA SER A 84 -11.42 -43.55 -23.34
C SER A 84 -10.52 -43.19 -24.53
N ALA A 85 -9.47 -42.40 -24.31
CA ALA A 85 -8.48 -42.00 -25.32
C ALA A 85 -7.90 -43.14 -26.18
N LYS A 86 -7.81 -42.94 -27.49
CA LYS A 86 -7.21 -43.89 -28.44
C LYS A 86 -5.89 -43.38 -29.01
N GLY A 87 -5.54 -42.13 -28.74
CA GLY A 87 -4.30 -41.50 -29.14
C GLY A 87 -3.06 -42.17 -28.55
N GLU A 88 -1.96 -42.20 -29.30
CA GLU A 88 -0.61 -42.47 -28.77
C GLU A 88 -0.29 -41.50 -27.64
N THR A 89 -0.71 -40.24 -27.82
CA THR A 89 -0.57 -39.15 -26.87
C THR A 89 -1.91 -38.50 -26.52
N LEU A 90 -1.94 -37.78 -25.40
CA LEU A 90 -3.11 -37.09 -24.87
C LEU A 90 -2.75 -35.67 -24.42
N CYS A 91 -3.66 -34.71 -24.61
CA CYS A 91 -3.63 -33.40 -23.97
C CYS A 91 -5.06 -32.98 -23.54
N PHE A 92 -5.15 -31.98 -22.66
CA PHE A 92 -6.42 -31.40 -22.23
C PHE A 92 -6.67 -30.05 -22.91
N ALA A 93 -7.94 -29.69 -23.04
CA ALA A 93 -8.38 -28.35 -23.43
C ALA A 93 -9.75 -28.07 -22.81
N ASP A 94 -10.03 -26.80 -22.53
CA ASP A 94 -11.32 -26.35 -22.01
C ASP A 94 -12.10 -25.60 -23.11
N PRO A 95 -13.43 -25.75 -23.16
CA PRO A 95 -14.23 -25.25 -24.29
C PRO A 95 -14.29 -23.73 -24.36
N ASP A 96 -14.05 -23.02 -23.26
CA ASP A 96 -14.01 -21.56 -23.17
C ASP A 96 -12.64 -20.94 -23.51
N ASP A 97 -11.66 -21.77 -23.87
CA ASP A 97 -10.31 -21.36 -24.28
C ASP A 97 -10.08 -21.43 -25.79
N PHE A 98 -8.83 -21.15 -26.23
CA PHE A 98 -8.43 -21.20 -27.63
C PHE A 98 -7.05 -21.84 -27.84
N LEU A 99 -6.89 -22.63 -28.90
CA LEU A 99 -5.62 -23.22 -29.33
C LEU A 99 -5.22 -22.65 -30.70
N PRO A 100 -3.96 -22.21 -30.90
CA PRO A 100 -3.48 -21.82 -32.22
C PRO A 100 -3.44 -23.00 -33.20
N GLU A 101 -3.50 -22.72 -34.50
CA GLU A 101 -3.67 -23.74 -35.56
C GLU A 101 -2.53 -24.77 -35.64
N ASN A 102 -1.33 -24.41 -35.17
CA ASN A 102 -0.16 -25.30 -35.11
C ASN A 102 -0.02 -26.04 -33.77
N SER A 103 -0.93 -25.83 -32.82
CA SER A 103 -0.82 -26.31 -31.43
C SER A 103 -0.56 -27.81 -31.31
N LEU A 104 -1.30 -28.64 -32.06
CA LEU A 104 -1.09 -30.10 -32.05
C LEU A 104 0.16 -30.54 -32.82
N GLU A 105 0.50 -29.84 -33.91
CA GLU A 105 1.64 -30.17 -34.77
C GLU A 105 2.96 -30.03 -34.01
N VAL A 106 3.20 -28.85 -33.40
CA VAL A 106 4.46 -28.56 -32.70
C VAL A 106 4.65 -29.47 -31.49
N ARG A 107 3.56 -29.75 -30.75
CA ARG A 107 3.60 -30.67 -29.61
C ARG A 107 3.91 -32.09 -30.05
N TYR A 108 3.22 -32.61 -31.06
CA TYR A 108 3.45 -33.99 -31.52
C TYR A 108 4.82 -34.15 -32.20
N ALA A 109 5.28 -33.16 -32.98
CA ALA A 109 6.61 -33.16 -33.58
C ALA A 109 7.70 -33.19 -32.50
N ALA A 110 7.59 -32.36 -31.45
CA ALA A 110 8.51 -32.37 -30.32
C ALA A 110 8.48 -33.72 -29.58
N TYR A 111 7.29 -34.29 -29.37
CA TYR A 111 7.14 -35.62 -28.75
C TYR A 111 7.89 -36.70 -29.53
N LYS A 112 7.71 -36.78 -30.86
CA LYS A 112 8.38 -37.78 -31.70
C LYS A 112 9.89 -37.55 -31.80
N LYS A 113 10.33 -36.28 -31.93
CA LYS A 113 11.75 -35.90 -32.01
C LYS A 113 12.50 -36.25 -30.73
N HIS A 114 11.95 -35.88 -29.57
CA HIS A 114 12.65 -35.94 -28.29
C HIS A 114 12.34 -37.19 -27.46
N ARG A 115 11.27 -37.93 -27.81
CA ARG A 115 10.74 -39.09 -27.07
C ARG A 115 10.57 -38.76 -25.59
N ALA A 116 9.90 -37.63 -25.32
CA ALA A 116 9.76 -37.01 -24.01
C ALA A 116 8.33 -36.49 -23.86
N VAL A 117 7.85 -36.35 -22.62
CA VAL A 117 6.63 -35.57 -22.35
C VAL A 117 6.88 -34.14 -22.83
N VAL A 118 5.91 -33.52 -23.49
CA VAL A 118 6.06 -32.16 -24.00
C VAL A 118 5.32 -31.22 -23.08
N ARG A 119 5.96 -30.09 -22.79
CA ARG A 119 5.34 -28.92 -22.23
C ARG A 119 5.59 -27.73 -23.14
N ALA A 120 4.65 -26.82 -23.20
CA ALA A 120 4.73 -25.63 -24.04
C ALA A 120 4.28 -24.39 -23.27
N CYS A 121 4.36 -23.23 -23.92
CA CYS A 121 3.93 -21.97 -23.35
C CYS A 121 2.44 -21.70 -23.62
N HIS A 122 1.85 -20.83 -22.81
CA HIS A 122 0.51 -20.29 -23.05
C HIS A 122 0.51 -18.77 -22.90
N HIS A 123 -0.52 -18.14 -23.46
CA HIS A 123 -0.80 -16.73 -23.21
C HIS A 123 -2.13 -16.58 -22.47
N GLU A 124 -2.20 -15.56 -21.62
CA GLU A 124 -3.45 -15.17 -20.97
C GLU A 124 -4.14 -14.11 -21.83
N VAL A 125 -5.44 -14.26 -22.07
CA VAL A 125 -6.26 -13.28 -22.76
C VAL A 125 -7.22 -12.69 -21.73
N MET A 126 -7.11 -11.39 -21.49
CA MET A 126 -7.95 -10.67 -20.54
C MET A 126 -9.30 -10.31 -21.19
N ASP A 127 -10.31 -9.98 -20.38
CA ASP A 127 -11.64 -9.56 -20.84
C ASP A 127 -11.61 -8.33 -21.80
N ASP A 128 -10.60 -7.46 -21.68
CA ASP A 128 -10.39 -6.31 -22.58
C ASP A 128 -9.70 -6.68 -23.92
N GLY A 129 -9.47 -7.97 -24.15
CA GLY A 129 -8.77 -8.50 -25.32
C GLY A 129 -7.25 -8.37 -25.25
N THR A 130 -6.68 -7.82 -24.17
CA THR A 130 -5.23 -7.74 -24.02
C THR A 130 -4.64 -9.13 -23.81
N ILE A 131 -3.54 -9.40 -24.53
CA ILE A 131 -2.79 -10.65 -24.41
C ILE A 131 -1.59 -10.38 -23.51
N ARG A 132 -1.49 -11.14 -22.41
CA ARG A 132 -0.34 -11.10 -21.50
C ARG A 132 0.49 -12.37 -21.67
N ASN A 133 1.77 -12.19 -21.97
CA ASN A 133 2.75 -13.27 -21.90
C ASN A 133 3.24 -13.38 -20.44
N MET A 134 2.72 -14.36 -19.72
CA MET A 134 3.05 -14.58 -18.31
C MET A 134 3.92 -15.82 -18.09
N GLU A 135 3.95 -16.77 -19.02
CA GLU A 135 4.72 -18.02 -18.88
C GLU A 135 5.79 -18.12 -19.96
N THR A 136 7.00 -17.70 -19.62
CA THR A 136 8.21 -17.94 -20.43
C THR A 136 8.99 -19.10 -19.84
N ARG A 137 9.46 -20.01 -20.69
CA ARG A 137 10.38 -21.09 -20.30
C ARG A 137 11.54 -20.52 -19.47
N PRO A 138 11.77 -21.00 -18.24
CA PRO A 138 12.90 -20.55 -17.44
C PRO A 138 14.22 -20.70 -18.18
N SER A 139 15.01 -19.62 -18.26
CA SER A 139 16.27 -19.56 -19.02
C SER A 139 17.31 -20.61 -18.57
N ALA A 140 17.22 -21.06 -17.31
CA ALA A 140 18.08 -22.08 -16.74
C ALA A 140 17.69 -23.53 -17.07
N LEU A 141 16.55 -23.76 -17.76
CA LEU A 141 16.08 -25.11 -18.09
C LEU A 141 16.76 -25.66 -19.34
N PRO A 142 17.39 -26.86 -19.25
CA PRO A 142 17.82 -27.60 -20.43
C PRO A 142 16.66 -27.85 -21.40
N GLU A 143 16.97 -28.03 -22.69
CA GLU A 143 15.97 -28.36 -23.72
C GLU A 143 15.19 -29.63 -23.36
N ILE A 144 15.89 -30.65 -22.84
CA ILE A 144 15.30 -31.88 -22.31
C ILE A 144 15.83 -32.08 -20.90
N CYS A 145 14.93 -32.35 -19.94
CA CYS A 145 15.33 -32.58 -18.55
C CYS A 145 14.43 -33.62 -17.85
N SER A 146 14.94 -34.17 -16.74
CA SER A 146 14.13 -34.83 -15.73
C SER A 146 13.62 -33.77 -14.73
N PRO A 147 12.31 -33.62 -14.51
CA PRO A 147 11.76 -32.68 -13.54
C PRO A 147 12.40 -32.80 -12.15
N VAL A 148 12.61 -34.03 -11.67
CA VAL A 148 13.21 -34.30 -10.35
C VAL A 148 14.64 -33.77 -10.25
N GLU A 149 15.44 -33.94 -11.30
CA GLU A 149 16.85 -33.54 -11.30
C GLU A 149 17.02 -32.01 -11.32
N VAL A 150 16.13 -31.30 -12.00
CA VAL A 150 16.23 -29.84 -12.17
C VAL A 150 15.43 -29.04 -11.16
N ALA A 151 14.39 -29.60 -10.56
CA ALA A 151 13.51 -28.88 -9.64
C ALA A 151 14.24 -28.30 -8.41
N SER A 152 15.34 -28.93 -7.97
CA SER A 152 16.19 -28.39 -6.92
C SER A 152 16.83 -27.03 -7.26
N ARG A 153 16.96 -26.71 -8.55
CA ARG A 153 17.56 -25.46 -9.08
C ARG A 153 16.52 -24.42 -9.50
N VAL A 154 15.41 -24.87 -10.09
CA VAL A 154 14.40 -23.97 -10.69
C VAL A 154 13.07 -23.91 -9.93
N GLY A 155 12.94 -24.66 -8.84
CA GLY A 155 11.69 -24.83 -8.10
C GLY A 155 10.84 -25.98 -8.64
N VAL A 156 9.85 -26.40 -7.86
CA VAL A 156 8.91 -27.48 -8.23
C VAL A 156 7.75 -26.92 -9.04
N ASN A 157 7.25 -25.73 -8.65
CA ASN A 157 6.08 -25.08 -9.24
C ASN A 157 6.05 -24.98 -10.75
N PRO A 158 7.18 -24.73 -11.47
CA PRO A 158 7.16 -24.82 -12.91
C PRO A 158 6.46 -26.11 -13.32
N PHE A 159 6.86 -27.29 -12.87
CA PHE A 159 6.31 -28.57 -13.33
C PHE A 159 4.91 -28.93 -12.83
N LEU A 160 4.26 -28.08 -12.04
CA LEU A 160 2.98 -28.37 -11.37
C LEU A 160 1.87 -27.34 -11.71
N CYS A 161 1.91 -26.74 -12.88
CA CYS A 161 0.85 -25.85 -13.36
C CYS A 161 0.47 -26.09 -14.84
N ALA A 162 -0.69 -25.56 -15.22
CA ALA A 162 -1.17 -25.42 -16.60
C ALA A 162 -1.16 -26.74 -17.38
N HIS A 163 -1.73 -27.81 -16.83
CA HIS A 163 -1.71 -29.16 -17.41
C HIS A 163 -2.23 -29.26 -18.86
N TRP A 164 -3.03 -28.29 -19.33
CA TRP A 164 -3.50 -28.16 -20.72
C TRP A 164 -2.39 -27.83 -21.73
N THR A 165 -1.25 -27.27 -21.29
CA THR A 165 -0.07 -27.05 -22.16
C THR A 165 0.75 -28.30 -22.40
N TRP A 166 0.43 -29.40 -21.72
CA TRP A 166 1.21 -30.63 -21.74
C TRP A 166 0.67 -31.65 -22.76
N LEU A 167 1.59 -32.42 -23.36
CA LEU A 167 1.29 -33.59 -24.18
C LEU A 167 2.00 -34.81 -23.59
N TRP A 168 1.22 -35.81 -23.21
CA TRP A 168 1.67 -37.00 -22.47
C TRP A 168 1.49 -38.25 -23.34
N PRO A 169 2.33 -39.29 -23.21
CA PRO A 169 1.96 -40.62 -23.67
C PRO A 169 0.68 -41.08 -22.94
N THR A 170 -0.35 -41.50 -23.66
CA THR A 170 -1.61 -41.97 -23.04
C THR A 170 -1.36 -43.16 -22.09
N SER A 171 -0.37 -43.99 -22.41
CA SER A 171 0.05 -45.13 -21.59
C SER A 171 0.67 -44.73 -20.25
N LEU A 172 1.27 -43.54 -20.13
CA LEU A 172 1.86 -43.05 -18.89
C LEU A 172 0.80 -42.89 -17.79
N LEU A 173 -0.33 -42.26 -18.14
CA LEU A 173 -1.43 -42.04 -17.19
C LEU A 173 -2.15 -43.35 -16.85
N ARG A 174 -2.49 -44.15 -17.87
CA ARG A 174 -3.25 -45.39 -17.69
C ARG A 174 -2.51 -46.47 -16.90
N LYS A 175 -1.26 -46.77 -17.28
CA LYS A 175 -0.48 -47.86 -16.66
C LYS A 175 -0.26 -47.62 -15.17
N ASN A 176 -0.20 -46.35 -14.76
CA ASN A 176 0.08 -45.95 -13.39
C ASN A 176 -1.19 -45.56 -12.61
N GLY A 177 -2.39 -45.73 -13.20
CA GLY A 177 -3.66 -45.38 -12.56
C GLY A 177 -3.72 -43.92 -12.11
N ILE A 178 -3.22 -43.00 -12.94
CA ILE A 178 -3.19 -41.57 -12.60
C ILE A 178 -4.52 -40.93 -12.98
N LEU A 179 -5.15 -40.32 -11.99
CA LEU A 179 -6.42 -39.63 -12.09
C LEU A 179 -6.25 -38.14 -11.79
N ASN A 180 -7.15 -37.35 -12.33
CA ASN A 180 -7.25 -35.91 -12.23
C ASN A 180 -8.16 -35.53 -11.05
N GLY A 181 -7.58 -35.52 -9.83
CA GLY A 181 -8.20 -35.02 -8.60
C GLY A 181 -9.63 -35.52 -8.33
N GLU A 182 -9.79 -36.78 -7.95
CA GLU A 182 -11.12 -37.33 -7.63
C GLU A 182 -11.81 -36.53 -6.51
N ASN A 183 -13.04 -36.09 -6.75
CA ASN A 183 -13.83 -35.23 -5.83
C ASN A 183 -13.19 -33.87 -5.48
N MET A 184 -12.22 -33.39 -6.26
CA MET A 184 -11.65 -32.05 -6.07
C MET A 184 -12.32 -31.06 -7.00
N ARG A 185 -12.95 -30.03 -6.42
CA ARG A 185 -13.51 -28.93 -7.19
C ARG A 185 -12.45 -27.96 -7.72
N THR A 186 -11.30 -27.87 -7.04
CA THR A 186 -10.22 -26.94 -7.39
C THR A 186 -8.84 -27.57 -7.15
N GLY A 187 -7.89 -27.26 -8.03
CA GLY A 187 -6.52 -27.77 -7.95
C GLY A 187 -6.38 -29.21 -8.43
N GLU A 188 -7.40 -29.74 -9.11
CA GLU A 188 -7.40 -31.07 -9.71
C GLU A 188 -6.24 -31.24 -10.70
N ASP A 189 -5.92 -30.18 -11.45
CA ASP A 189 -4.81 -30.12 -12.37
C ASP A 189 -3.46 -30.31 -11.66
N ILE A 190 -3.22 -29.57 -10.57
CA ILE A 190 -2.01 -29.67 -9.77
C ILE A 190 -1.94 -31.05 -9.10
N TYR A 191 -3.07 -31.61 -8.66
CA TYR A 191 -3.14 -32.98 -8.15
C TYR A 191 -2.61 -33.98 -9.20
N LEU A 192 -3.10 -33.92 -10.44
CA LEU A 192 -2.65 -34.79 -11.52
C LEU A 192 -1.14 -34.64 -11.72
N LEU A 193 -0.67 -33.40 -11.86
CA LEU A 193 0.75 -33.10 -12.07
C LEU A 193 1.62 -33.61 -10.91
N ALA A 194 1.18 -33.45 -9.66
CA ALA A 194 1.89 -33.94 -8.47
C ALA A 194 2.07 -35.46 -8.49
N ARG A 195 1.06 -36.20 -8.96
CA ARG A 195 1.10 -37.66 -9.11
C ARG A 195 2.01 -38.12 -10.26
N VAL A 196 2.10 -37.35 -11.34
CA VAL A 196 2.94 -37.70 -12.50
C VAL A 196 4.38 -37.21 -12.36
N PHE A 197 4.64 -36.15 -11.60
CA PHE A 197 5.94 -35.47 -11.50
C PHE A 197 7.13 -36.42 -11.36
N PHE A 198 7.03 -37.38 -10.43
CA PHE A 198 8.12 -38.34 -10.16
C PHE A 198 8.15 -39.57 -11.09
N LEU A 199 7.21 -39.68 -12.03
CA LEU A 199 7.18 -40.73 -13.05
C LEU A 199 7.82 -40.28 -14.36
N ILE A 200 8.02 -38.97 -14.54
CA ILE A 200 8.60 -38.43 -15.76
C ILE A 200 10.11 -38.35 -15.64
N ASN A 201 10.80 -39.05 -16.54
CA ASN A 201 12.25 -38.98 -16.64
C ASN A 201 12.72 -37.99 -17.72
N ARG A 202 11.84 -37.62 -18.66
CA ARG A 202 12.15 -36.76 -19.81
C ARG A 202 10.97 -35.85 -20.12
N VAL A 203 11.14 -34.55 -19.88
CA VAL A 203 10.31 -33.44 -20.38
C VAL A 203 11.12 -32.64 -21.39
N VAL A 204 10.50 -32.26 -22.50
CA VAL A 204 10.95 -31.17 -23.37
C VAL A 204 10.01 -29.98 -23.19
N TRP A 205 10.56 -28.79 -22.97
CA TRP A 205 9.79 -27.54 -22.91
C TRP A 205 10.04 -26.74 -24.18
N ILE A 206 9.02 -26.62 -25.03
CA ILE A 206 9.07 -25.84 -26.27
C ILE A 206 8.59 -24.41 -26.03
N ASP A 207 9.20 -23.45 -26.73
CA ASP A 207 8.88 -22.02 -26.58
C ASP A 207 7.62 -21.62 -27.36
N ASP A 208 7.05 -22.54 -28.15
CA ASP A 208 5.79 -22.36 -28.86
C ASP A 208 4.62 -22.10 -27.90
N VAL A 209 3.79 -21.13 -28.25
CA VAL A 209 2.51 -20.89 -27.59
C VAL A 209 1.50 -21.84 -28.17
N VAL A 210 0.98 -22.76 -27.35
CA VAL A 210 0.05 -23.82 -27.81
C VAL A 210 -1.36 -23.63 -27.27
N TYR A 211 -1.58 -22.60 -26.44
CA TYR A 211 -2.81 -22.39 -25.71
C TYR A 211 -3.00 -20.92 -25.36
N TYR A 212 -4.23 -20.44 -25.43
CA TYR A 212 -4.68 -19.13 -24.99
C TYR A 212 -5.74 -19.32 -23.92
N TRP A 213 -5.37 -19.00 -22.68
CA TRP A 213 -6.24 -19.11 -21.52
C TRP A 213 -7.07 -17.83 -21.37
N ILE A 214 -8.38 -17.92 -21.51
CA ILE A 214 -9.28 -16.77 -21.46
C ILE A 214 -9.64 -16.49 -19.99
N LYS A 215 -9.13 -15.37 -19.45
CA LYS A 215 -9.41 -14.94 -18.09
C LYS A 215 -10.71 -14.15 -18.03
N ARG A 216 -11.74 -14.83 -17.52
CA ARG A 216 -13.08 -14.27 -17.33
C ARG A 216 -13.35 -14.01 -15.85
N THR A 217 -14.04 -12.91 -15.56
CA THR A 217 -14.48 -12.57 -14.19
C THR A 217 -15.39 -13.63 -13.54
N ASP A 218 -16.16 -14.38 -14.33
CA ASP A 218 -17.09 -15.43 -13.89
C ASP A 218 -16.47 -16.84 -13.84
N SER A 219 -15.16 -16.96 -14.08
CA SER A 219 -14.44 -18.24 -14.05
C SER A 219 -14.29 -18.80 -12.63
N LEU A 220 -14.19 -20.12 -12.50
CA LEU A 220 -13.78 -20.78 -11.24
C LEU A 220 -12.39 -20.30 -10.77
N SER A 221 -11.53 -19.89 -11.70
CA SER A 221 -10.20 -19.36 -11.39
C SER A 221 -10.22 -17.95 -10.75
N THR A 222 -11.35 -17.24 -10.82
CA THR A 222 -11.54 -15.89 -10.27
C THR A 222 -12.52 -15.86 -9.09
N THR A 223 -13.06 -17.01 -8.65
CA THR A 223 -13.94 -17.08 -7.48
C THR A 223 -13.20 -16.84 -6.16
N MET A 224 -13.94 -16.39 -5.14
CA MET A 224 -13.45 -16.28 -3.77
C MET A 224 -12.97 -17.63 -3.24
N TYR A 225 -11.78 -17.67 -2.63
CA TYR A 225 -11.23 -18.90 -2.08
C TYR A 225 -11.86 -19.18 -0.72
N THR A 226 -12.66 -20.24 -0.63
CA THR A 226 -13.17 -20.75 0.64
C THR A 226 -12.10 -21.54 1.40
N PRO A 227 -12.26 -21.85 2.70
CA PRO A 227 -11.37 -22.77 3.40
C PRO A 227 -11.17 -24.13 2.70
N GLU A 228 -12.17 -24.59 1.95
CA GLU A 228 -12.08 -25.80 1.12
C GLU A 228 -11.08 -25.64 -0.03
N HIS A 229 -11.04 -24.48 -0.69
CA HIS A 229 -10.07 -24.20 -1.76
C HIS A 229 -8.64 -24.28 -1.22
N TYR A 230 -8.36 -23.64 -0.08
CA TYR A 230 -7.07 -23.74 0.58
C TYR A 230 -6.76 -25.18 1.03
N GLY A 231 -7.76 -25.88 1.56
CA GLY A 231 -7.66 -27.28 1.95
C GLY A 231 -7.25 -28.18 0.80
N ASN A 232 -7.81 -27.98 -0.39
CA ASN A 232 -7.45 -28.69 -1.60
C ASN A 232 -5.96 -28.50 -1.96
N TYR A 233 -5.44 -27.27 -1.90
CA TYR A 233 -4.02 -26.99 -2.12
C TYR A 233 -3.09 -27.67 -1.10
N PHE A 234 -3.48 -27.72 0.18
CA PHE A 234 -2.70 -28.41 1.20
C PHE A 234 -2.84 -29.94 1.13
N ALA A 235 -3.98 -30.46 0.68
CA ALA A 235 -4.13 -31.88 0.36
C ALA A 235 -3.18 -32.28 -0.79
N ILE A 236 -3.01 -31.42 -1.80
CA ILE A 236 -2.05 -31.64 -2.89
C ILE A 236 -0.61 -31.66 -2.36
N CYS A 237 -0.28 -30.79 -1.39
CA CYS A 237 1.02 -30.84 -0.72
C CYS A 237 1.23 -32.19 0.00
N ASP A 238 0.23 -32.69 0.73
CA ASP A 238 0.27 -34.01 1.38
C ASP A 238 0.49 -35.14 0.36
N ILE A 239 -0.20 -35.12 -0.78
CA ILE A 239 -0.01 -36.10 -1.84
C ILE A 239 1.38 -36.02 -2.45
N PHE A 240 1.88 -34.82 -2.69
CA PHE A 240 3.22 -34.62 -3.22
C PHE A 240 4.28 -35.15 -2.25
N TYR A 241 4.11 -34.94 -0.94
CA TYR A 241 4.96 -35.57 0.07
C TYR A 241 4.89 -37.10 0.03
N LYS A 242 3.69 -37.69 -0.08
CA LYS A 242 3.54 -39.15 -0.19
C LYS A 242 4.27 -39.70 -1.42
N GLU A 243 4.19 -39.03 -2.56
CA GLU A 243 4.90 -39.45 -3.79
C GLU A 243 6.42 -39.23 -3.70
N ALA A 244 6.85 -38.13 -3.09
CA ALA A 244 8.26 -37.82 -2.85
C ALA A 244 8.91 -38.82 -1.89
N THR A 245 8.20 -39.19 -0.82
CA THR A 245 8.69 -40.13 0.21
C THR A 245 8.93 -41.52 -0.39
N LYS A 246 8.05 -42.00 -1.28
CA LYS A 246 8.24 -43.29 -1.99
C LYS A 246 9.53 -43.36 -2.81
N ARG A 247 10.20 -42.24 -3.06
CA ARG A 247 11.33 -42.09 -3.98
C ARG A 247 12.52 -41.35 -3.37
N ASP A 248 12.52 -41.18 -2.05
CA ASP A 248 13.57 -40.49 -1.29
C ASP A 248 13.82 -39.03 -1.74
N GLN A 249 12.77 -38.33 -2.19
CA GLN A 249 12.82 -36.94 -2.69
C GLN A 249 12.12 -35.93 -1.77
N VAL A 250 12.06 -36.19 -0.46
CA VAL A 250 11.31 -35.37 0.51
C VAL A 250 11.74 -33.90 0.51
N ALA A 251 13.00 -33.60 0.20
CA ALA A 251 13.49 -32.22 0.09
C ALA A 251 12.75 -31.40 -0.99
N LEU A 252 12.34 -32.03 -2.10
CA LEU A 252 11.52 -31.36 -3.12
C LEU A 252 10.11 -31.06 -2.60
N ALA A 253 9.56 -31.94 -1.76
CA ALA A 253 8.27 -31.70 -1.14
C ALA A 253 8.33 -30.58 -0.08
N ASP A 254 9.42 -30.48 0.68
CA ASP A 254 9.68 -29.33 1.57
C ASP A 254 9.75 -28.01 0.78
N MET A 255 10.38 -28.00 -0.41
CA MET A 255 10.40 -26.83 -1.30
C MET A 255 9.00 -26.47 -1.81
N PHE A 256 8.25 -27.45 -2.31
CA PHE A 256 6.89 -27.24 -2.83
C PHE A 256 5.94 -26.70 -1.76
N PHE A 257 5.92 -27.33 -0.58
CA PHE A 257 5.10 -26.89 0.55
C PHE A 257 5.50 -25.49 1.04
N ASN A 258 6.81 -25.18 1.06
CA ASN A 258 7.30 -23.86 1.39
C ASN A 258 6.75 -22.76 0.46
N GLU A 259 6.67 -23.01 -0.85
CA GLU A 259 6.13 -22.03 -1.82
C GLU A 259 4.64 -21.76 -1.54
N TYR A 260 3.87 -22.80 -1.20
CA TYR A 260 2.45 -22.67 -0.88
C TYR A 260 2.21 -21.89 0.42
N LEU A 261 3.03 -22.15 1.44
CA LEU A 261 3.00 -21.40 2.71
C LEU A 261 3.44 -19.94 2.55
N LEU A 262 4.20 -19.61 1.49
CA LEU A 262 4.56 -18.23 1.20
C LEU A 262 3.41 -17.47 0.54
N THR A 263 2.69 -18.12 -0.38
CA THR A 263 1.64 -17.51 -1.19
C THR A 263 0.28 -17.45 -0.49
N TYR A 264 -0.26 -18.59 -0.07
CA TYR A 264 -1.67 -18.69 0.30
C TYR A 264 -2.06 -18.04 1.64
N PRO A 265 -1.22 -18.05 2.68
CA PRO A 265 -1.50 -17.28 3.90
C PRO A 265 -1.58 -15.76 3.64
N GLY A 266 -0.78 -15.24 2.70
CA GLY A 266 -0.86 -13.85 2.26
C GLY A 266 -2.15 -13.54 1.49
N HIS A 267 -2.54 -14.45 0.59
CA HIS A 267 -3.82 -14.37 -0.12
C HIS A 267 -5.02 -14.35 0.84
N LEU A 268 -4.99 -15.20 1.87
CA LEU A 268 -6.03 -15.25 2.90
C LEU A 268 -6.11 -13.93 3.70
N LEU A 269 -4.97 -13.35 4.10
CA LEU A 269 -4.94 -12.03 4.76
C LEU A 269 -5.55 -10.92 3.89
N MET A 270 -5.31 -10.95 2.58
CA MET A 270 -5.91 -10.01 1.64
C MET A 270 -7.43 -10.18 1.55
N GLN A 271 -7.95 -11.41 1.57
CA GLN A 271 -9.40 -11.62 1.60
C GLN A 271 -10.03 -11.18 2.92
N ILE A 272 -9.34 -11.41 4.04
CA ILE A 272 -9.77 -10.91 5.36
C ILE A 272 -9.85 -9.38 5.37
N SER A 273 -8.86 -8.68 4.81
CA SER A 273 -8.87 -7.21 4.77
C SER A 273 -9.97 -6.65 3.86
N GLN A 274 -10.45 -7.44 2.90
CA GLN A 274 -11.60 -7.14 2.04
C GLN A 274 -12.95 -7.58 2.64
N GLY A 275 -12.95 -8.14 3.86
CA GLY A 275 -14.17 -8.66 4.51
C GLY A 275 -14.74 -9.94 3.88
N LYS A 276 -13.95 -10.65 3.05
CA LYS A 276 -14.36 -11.87 2.34
C LYS A 276 -14.11 -13.16 3.11
N SER A 277 -13.24 -13.12 4.13
CA SER A 277 -12.93 -14.27 4.99
C SER A 277 -12.93 -13.86 6.45
N THR A 278 -13.15 -14.85 7.32
CA THR A 278 -13.36 -14.67 8.75
C THR A 278 -12.22 -15.22 9.60
N GLU A 279 -12.25 -14.93 10.90
CA GLU A 279 -11.37 -15.54 11.90
C GLU A 279 -11.52 -17.07 11.95
N GLN A 280 -12.72 -17.60 11.68
CA GLN A 280 -12.96 -19.04 11.63
C GLN A 280 -12.29 -19.67 10.41
N ASP A 281 -12.38 -19.02 9.25
CA ASP A 281 -11.69 -19.45 8.03
C ASP A 281 -10.18 -19.48 8.25
N ALA A 282 -9.62 -18.44 8.89
CA ALA A 282 -8.21 -18.39 9.25
C ALA A 282 -7.77 -19.57 10.13
N ARG A 283 -8.57 -19.93 11.15
CA ARG A 283 -8.29 -21.07 12.03
C ARG A 283 -8.28 -22.38 11.26
N GLU A 284 -9.24 -22.58 10.39
CA GLU A 284 -9.37 -23.82 9.61
C GLU A 284 -8.20 -23.99 8.64
N VAL A 285 -7.84 -22.94 7.91
CA VAL A 285 -6.69 -22.99 6.98
C VAL A 285 -5.37 -23.20 7.73
N ILE A 286 -5.18 -22.57 8.90
CA ILE A 286 -4.00 -22.82 9.75
C ILE A 286 -3.94 -24.27 10.23
N ARG A 287 -5.08 -24.86 10.61
CA ARG A 287 -5.16 -26.26 11.02
C ARG A 287 -4.71 -27.19 9.88
N GLN A 288 -5.17 -26.93 8.66
CA GLN A 288 -4.80 -27.72 7.47
C GLN A 288 -3.30 -27.63 7.16
N MET A 289 -2.71 -26.42 7.22
CA MET A 289 -1.26 -26.22 7.08
C MET A 289 -0.47 -26.99 8.15
N ALA A 290 -0.90 -26.88 9.41
CA ALA A 290 -0.25 -27.55 10.53
C ALA A 290 -0.32 -29.08 10.40
N GLN A 291 -1.44 -29.60 9.91
CA GLN A 291 -1.65 -31.03 9.71
C GLN A 291 -0.63 -31.61 8.71
N VAL A 292 -0.47 -30.98 7.53
CA VAL A 292 0.53 -31.42 6.54
C VAL A 292 1.94 -31.37 7.12
N ALA A 293 2.27 -30.29 7.84
CA ALA A 293 3.58 -30.15 8.47
C ALA A 293 3.85 -31.23 9.53
N HIS A 294 2.82 -31.63 10.28
CA HIS A 294 2.88 -32.68 11.29
C HIS A 294 3.03 -34.07 10.65
N ASP A 295 2.14 -34.44 9.74
CA ASP A 295 2.07 -35.77 9.13
C ASP A 295 3.37 -36.15 8.42
N HIS A 296 4.02 -35.15 7.82
CA HIS A 296 5.27 -35.35 7.10
C HIS A 296 6.50 -34.93 7.89
N GLY A 297 6.41 -34.66 9.20
CA GLY A 297 7.57 -34.36 10.04
C GLY A 297 8.41 -33.17 9.59
N VAL A 298 7.79 -32.14 9.00
CA VAL A 298 8.47 -31.01 8.35
C VAL A 298 9.36 -30.26 9.33
N PHE A 299 8.86 -29.94 10.53
CA PHE A 299 9.65 -29.22 11.51
C PHE A 299 10.82 -30.05 12.06
N ALA A 300 10.71 -31.37 12.13
CA ALA A 300 11.83 -32.22 12.55
C ALA A 300 13.01 -32.10 11.57
N ARG A 301 12.75 -31.89 10.27
CA ARG A 301 13.78 -31.68 9.25
C ARG A 301 14.23 -30.23 9.11
N CYS A 302 13.28 -29.30 9.08
CA CYS A 302 13.54 -27.93 8.62
C CYS A 302 13.82 -26.94 9.76
N LEU A 303 13.47 -27.25 11.02
CA LEU A 303 13.50 -26.27 12.11
C LEU A 303 14.91 -25.71 12.37
N GLU A 304 15.93 -26.56 12.41
CA GLU A 304 17.31 -26.09 12.63
C GLU A 304 17.85 -25.30 11.44
N VAL A 305 17.35 -25.58 10.23
CA VAL A 305 17.70 -24.82 9.03
C VAL A 305 17.09 -23.43 9.08
N ILE A 306 15.79 -23.31 9.37
CA ILE A 306 15.11 -22.01 9.43
C ILE A 306 15.52 -21.17 10.64
N LYS A 307 15.95 -21.78 11.76
CA LYS A 307 16.55 -21.04 12.89
C LYS A 307 17.87 -20.38 12.51
N LYS A 308 18.70 -21.04 11.70
CA LYS A 308 19.99 -20.51 11.23
C LYS A 308 19.82 -19.53 10.06
N ASN A 309 18.88 -19.82 9.16
CA ASN A 309 18.59 -19.00 7.99
C ASN A 309 17.07 -19.04 7.68
N PRO A 310 16.28 -18.11 8.26
CA PRO A 310 14.83 -18.05 8.05
C PRO A 310 14.41 -17.97 6.57
N LEU A 311 15.25 -17.37 5.73
CA LEU A 311 14.99 -17.17 4.30
C LEU A 311 15.32 -18.39 3.44
N ARG A 312 15.86 -19.47 4.01
CA ARG A 312 16.04 -20.74 3.29
C ARG A 312 14.70 -21.41 2.98
N TYR A 313 13.76 -21.36 3.94
CA TYR A 313 12.37 -21.81 3.77
C TYR A 313 11.42 -20.78 4.41
N PRO A 314 11.20 -19.62 3.76
CA PRO A 314 10.45 -18.51 4.34
C PRO A 314 8.98 -18.86 4.62
N GLY A 315 8.33 -19.70 3.81
CA GLY A 315 6.97 -20.17 4.06
C GLY A 315 6.89 -21.12 5.26
N ILE A 316 7.83 -22.06 5.40
CA ILE A 316 7.91 -22.94 6.58
C ILE A 316 8.23 -22.12 7.84
N HIS A 317 9.11 -21.12 7.73
CA HIS A 317 9.37 -20.17 8.80
C HIS A 317 8.11 -19.41 9.22
N ARG A 318 7.30 -18.94 8.26
CA ARG A 318 6.00 -18.32 8.56
C ARG A 318 5.08 -19.25 9.31
N LEU A 319 4.92 -20.50 8.85
CA LEU A 319 4.08 -21.48 9.54
C LEU A 319 4.57 -21.71 10.97
N HIS A 320 5.88 -21.84 11.17
CA HIS A 320 6.45 -21.94 12.52
C HIS A 320 6.04 -20.75 13.39
N HIS A 321 6.18 -19.53 12.87
CA HIS A 321 5.81 -18.29 13.57
C HIS A 321 4.31 -18.20 13.88
N ILE A 322 3.45 -18.67 12.96
CA ILE A 322 1.99 -18.73 13.17
C ILE A 322 1.67 -19.66 14.34
N LEU A 323 2.32 -20.82 14.39
CA LEU A 323 2.04 -21.85 15.40
C LEU A 323 2.64 -21.54 16.77
N THR A 324 3.71 -20.75 16.84
CA THR A 324 4.37 -20.37 18.10
C THR A 324 3.99 -18.98 18.62
N SER A 325 3.21 -18.19 17.86
CA SER A 325 2.77 -16.86 18.28
C SER A 325 1.80 -16.91 19.47
N ASN A 326 2.01 -16.02 20.43
CA ASN A 326 1.13 -15.80 21.57
C ASN A 326 -0.09 -14.94 21.25
N ALA A 327 -0.26 -14.48 19.99
CA ALA A 327 -1.38 -13.64 19.61
C ALA A 327 -2.73 -14.39 19.78
N PRO A 328 -3.79 -13.72 20.29
CA PRO A 328 -5.04 -14.38 20.64
C PRO A 328 -5.90 -14.78 19.42
N SER A 329 -5.73 -14.09 18.29
CA SER A 329 -6.48 -14.30 17.04
C SER A 329 -5.61 -14.97 15.97
N ALA A 330 -6.21 -15.85 15.18
CA ALA A 330 -5.58 -16.49 14.02
C ALA A 330 -5.20 -15.46 12.94
N ILE A 331 -6.05 -14.46 12.71
CA ILE A 331 -5.77 -13.34 11.80
C ILE A 331 -4.51 -12.59 12.26
N GLN A 332 -4.41 -12.28 13.56
CA GLN A 332 -3.24 -11.59 14.10
C GLN A 332 -1.97 -12.44 13.92
N ARG A 333 -2.02 -13.75 14.17
CA ARG A 333 -0.87 -14.65 13.96
C ARG A 333 -0.42 -14.67 12.49
N LEU A 334 -1.37 -14.69 11.55
CA LEU A 334 -1.07 -14.61 10.12
C LEU A 334 -0.39 -13.28 9.79
N ALA A 335 -0.93 -12.16 10.27
CA ALA A 335 -0.40 -10.82 10.04
C ALA A 335 1.02 -10.65 10.62
N ASP A 336 1.24 -11.09 11.86
CA ASP A 336 2.54 -11.08 12.52
C ASP A 336 3.57 -11.93 11.73
N SER A 337 3.15 -13.10 11.24
CA SER A 337 4.02 -13.95 10.42
C SER A 337 4.40 -13.32 9.08
N GLN A 338 3.49 -12.52 8.49
CA GLN A 338 3.76 -11.78 7.25
C GLN A 338 4.74 -10.63 7.53
N ALA A 339 4.53 -9.91 8.64
CA ALA A 339 5.37 -8.80 9.06
C ALA A 339 6.80 -9.23 9.42
N SER A 340 6.99 -10.48 9.89
CA SER A 340 8.32 -10.98 10.29
C SER A 340 9.30 -11.18 9.12
N LEU A 341 8.81 -11.34 7.89
CA LEU A 341 9.69 -11.51 6.72
C LEU A 341 10.29 -10.19 6.22
N ALA A 342 9.58 -9.08 6.34
CA ALA A 342 10.02 -7.81 5.76
C ALA A 342 11.38 -7.31 6.34
N PRO A 343 11.65 -7.38 7.66
CA PRO A 343 12.97 -7.07 8.20
C PRO A 343 14.08 -7.99 7.66
N LEU A 344 13.81 -9.29 7.53
CA LEU A 344 14.78 -10.27 7.05
C LEU A 344 15.16 -10.02 5.58
N MET A 345 14.15 -9.74 4.74
CA MET A 345 14.37 -9.39 3.34
C MET A 345 15.16 -8.09 3.19
N ARG A 346 14.85 -7.07 4.00
CA ARG A 346 15.62 -5.82 4.05
C ARG A 346 17.06 -6.07 4.46
N GLU A 347 17.31 -6.93 5.44
CA GLU A 347 18.67 -7.25 5.86
C GLU A 347 19.49 -7.91 4.74
N VAL A 348 18.89 -8.85 3.99
CA VAL A 348 19.54 -9.44 2.80
C VAL A 348 19.83 -8.37 1.75
N GLN A 349 18.87 -7.50 1.48
CA GLN A 349 19.05 -6.39 0.54
C GLN A 349 20.21 -5.47 0.98
N TYR A 350 20.25 -5.08 2.26
CA TYR A 350 21.30 -4.21 2.79
C TYR A 350 22.67 -4.87 2.76
N ARG A 351 22.77 -6.18 3.05
CA ARG A 351 24.02 -6.94 2.92
C ARG A 351 24.49 -7.01 1.46
N ALA A 352 23.56 -7.17 0.51
CA ALA A 352 23.90 -7.14 -0.91
C ALA A 352 24.39 -5.75 -1.36
N ILE A 353 23.70 -4.69 -0.94
CA ILE A 353 24.12 -3.29 -1.22
C ILE A 353 25.48 -3.02 -0.60
N ARG A 354 25.73 -3.45 0.64
CA ARG A 354 27.04 -3.31 1.29
C ARG A 354 28.15 -4.00 0.51
N ALA A 355 27.90 -5.21 0.01
CA ALA A 355 28.88 -5.95 -0.77
C ALA A 355 29.21 -5.28 -2.12
N GLN A 356 28.24 -4.60 -2.73
CA GLN A 356 28.38 -3.95 -4.04
C GLN A 356 28.70 -2.45 -3.96
N GLY A 357 28.56 -1.84 -2.77
CA GLY A 357 28.62 -0.39 -2.55
C GLY A 357 27.32 0.35 -2.88
N TRP A 358 26.52 -0.14 -3.82
CA TRP A 358 25.24 0.46 -4.23
C TRP A 358 24.26 -0.56 -4.82
N SER A 359 22.99 -0.17 -4.94
CA SER A 359 21.91 -0.97 -5.54
C SER A 359 21.77 -0.70 -7.03
N GLN A 360 21.95 -1.73 -7.87
CA GLN A 360 21.70 -1.64 -9.32
C GLN A 360 20.22 -1.35 -9.68
N GLU A 361 19.29 -1.60 -8.75
CA GLU A 361 17.89 -1.28 -8.92
C GLU A 361 17.63 0.21 -8.68
N LEU A 362 17.00 0.85 -9.67
CA LEU A 362 16.47 2.22 -9.57
C LEU A 362 14.98 2.20 -9.23
N VAL A 363 14.56 3.15 -8.41
CA VAL A 363 13.14 3.44 -8.17
C VAL A 363 12.77 4.75 -8.85
N ILE A 364 11.84 4.67 -9.80
CA ILE A 364 11.28 5.84 -10.50
C ILE A 364 9.79 5.88 -10.15
N ASP A 365 9.41 6.80 -9.28
CA ASP A 365 8.10 6.73 -8.60
C ASP A 365 7.26 8.00 -8.69
N LYS A 366 7.83 9.11 -9.16
CA LYS A 366 7.13 10.39 -9.21
C LYS A 366 7.59 11.25 -10.38
N PHE A 367 6.61 11.87 -11.05
CA PHE A 367 6.83 12.88 -12.06
C PHE A 367 6.00 14.12 -11.71
N ASP A 368 6.68 15.26 -11.54
CA ASP A 368 6.03 16.56 -11.38
C ASP A 368 5.79 17.16 -12.76
N THR A 369 4.53 17.11 -13.19
CA THR A 369 4.09 17.59 -14.51
C THR A 369 4.13 19.11 -14.63
N GLU A 370 4.04 19.87 -13.52
CA GLU A 370 4.08 21.32 -13.56
C GLU A 370 5.52 21.85 -13.71
N SER A 371 6.48 21.16 -13.08
CA SER A 371 7.90 21.53 -13.08
C SER A 371 8.74 20.75 -14.08
N GLU A 372 8.15 19.75 -14.75
CA GLU A 372 8.82 18.77 -15.62
C GLU A 372 10.03 18.08 -14.96
N LEU A 373 9.87 17.68 -13.70
CA LEU A 373 10.91 16.99 -12.93
C LEU A 373 10.53 15.52 -12.68
N LEU A 374 11.45 14.60 -12.99
CA LEU A 374 11.36 13.17 -12.71
C LEU A 374 12.13 12.84 -11.43
N ARG A 375 11.49 12.12 -10.50
CA ARG A 375 12.16 11.62 -9.30
C ARG A 375 12.74 10.23 -9.54
N VAL A 376 14.05 10.10 -9.31
CA VAL A 376 14.79 8.85 -9.39
C VAL A 376 15.47 8.60 -8.05
N ARG A 377 15.42 7.36 -7.56
CA ARG A 377 16.04 6.96 -6.29
C ARG A 377 16.86 5.69 -6.45
N TYR A 378 17.95 5.60 -5.68
CA TYR A 378 18.74 4.38 -5.54
C TYR A 378 19.41 4.34 -4.16
N MET A 379 19.81 3.15 -3.71
CA MET A 379 20.47 2.99 -2.41
C MET A 379 21.99 2.81 -2.55
N PHE A 380 22.74 3.30 -1.56
CA PHE A 380 24.19 3.12 -1.45
C PHE A 380 24.65 2.93 -0.01
N CYS A 381 25.82 2.32 0.18
CA CYS A 381 26.43 2.03 1.47
C CYS A 381 27.58 2.99 1.74
N ASP A 382 27.52 3.70 2.87
CA ASP A 382 28.52 4.62 3.41
C ASP A 382 28.93 5.78 2.48
N ASN A 383 29.64 5.48 1.39
CA ASN A 383 30.16 6.46 0.46
C ASN A 383 29.31 6.53 -0.80
N ARG A 384 28.88 7.75 -1.17
CA ARG A 384 28.10 7.98 -2.37
C ARG A 384 28.92 7.60 -3.63
N PRO A 385 28.40 6.72 -4.51
CA PRO A 385 29.06 6.42 -5.78
C PRO A 385 29.03 7.64 -6.71
N THR A 386 29.95 7.69 -7.68
CA THR A 386 29.93 8.72 -8.73
C THR A 386 28.63 8.59 -9.54
N GLU A 387 27.91 9.70 -9.73
CA GLU A 387 26.68 9.77 -10.52
C GLU A 387 26.92 10.67 -11.73
N VAL A 388 26.55 10.21 -12.93
CA VAL A 388 26.61 10.99 -14.18
C VAL A 388 25.25 10.93 -14.85
N ILE A 389 24.63 12.08 -15.08
CA ILE A 389 23.32 12.20 -15.74
C ILE A 389 23.55 12.77 -17.13
N LEU A 390 23.07 12.08 -18.17
CA LEU A 390 23.25 12.47 -19.56
C LEU A 390 21.89 12.70 -20.24
N TRP A 391 21.77 13.75 -21.04
CA TRP A 391 20.69 13.96 -22.00
C TRP A 391 21.27 13.84 -23.40
N GLY A 392 21.02 12.72 -24.08
CA GLY A 392 21.87 12.39 -25.23
C GLY A 392 23.33 12.31 -24.76
N ASP A 393 24.19 13.18 -25.27
CA ASP A 393 25.61 13.27 -24.88
C ASP A 393 25.92 14.42 -23.90
N ASP A 394 24.93 15.25 -23.54
CA ASP A 394 25.12 16.38 -22.62
C ASP A 394 25.04 15.93 -21.16
N GLU A 395 26.10 16.18 -20.39
CA GLU A 395 26.09 15.98 -18.93
C GLU A 395 25.28 17.06 -18.21
N ARG A 396 24.46 16.64 -17.25
CA ARG A 396 23.57 17.51 -16.46
C ARG A 396 23.72 17.23 -14.98
N THR A 397 23.38 18.25 -14.19
CA THR A 397 23.23 18.11 -12.73
C THR A 397 21.75 17.92 -12.36
N PRO A 398 21.45 17.22 -11.27
CA PRO A 398 20.08 17.14 -10.77
C PRO A 398 19.60 18.52 -10.31
N ALA A 399 18.33 18.85 -10.56
CA ALA A 399 17.73 20.10 -10.10
C ALA A 399 17.63 20.16 -8.57
N TYR A 400 17.35 19.01 -7.95
CA TYR A 400 17.41 18.82 -6.50
C TYR A 400 17.95 17.45 -6.18
N ALA A 401 18.64 17.34 -5.05
CA ALA A 401 19.10 16.05 -4.59
C ALA A 401 19.21 15.98 -3.08
N LYS A 402 19.04 14.78 -2.52
CA LYS A 402 19.12 14.49 -1.09
C LYS A 402 19.63 13.07 -0.86
N ASN A 403 20.41 12.86 0.18
CA ASN A 403 20.71 11.56 0.74
C ASN A 403 19.82 11.35 1.96
N ARG A 404 18.95 10.34 1.91
CA ARG A 404 18.07 9.96 3.00
C ARG A 404 18.71 8.81 3.76
N THR A 405 18.78 8.89 5.09
CA THR A 405 19.24 7.75 5.90
C THR A 405 18.13 6.71 5.98
N VAL A 406 18.43 5.47 5.59
CA VAL A 406 17.47 4.35 5.57
C VAL A 406 17.77 3.34 6.68
N HIS A 407 19.05 3.09 6.94
CA HIS A 407 19.50 2.12 7.95
C HIS A 407 20.82 2.60 8.54
N VAL A 408 20.95 2.48 9.86
CA VAL A 408 22.19 2.75 10.59
C VAL A 408 22.42 1.58 11.54
N ASP A 409 23.59 0.99 11.48
CA ASP A 409 24.10 0.10 12.51
C ASP A 409 25.57 0.39 12.83
N ASN A 410 26.17 -0.43 13.70
CA ASN A 410 27.55 -0.24 14.16
C ASN A 410 28.62 -0.47 13.07
N HIS A 411 28.26 -0.99 11.90
CA HIS A 411 29.19 -1.42 10.86
C HIS A 411 29.04 -0.64 9.56
N PHE A 412 27.83 -0.23 9.20
CA PHE A 412 27.57 0.52 7.96
C PHE A 412 26.27 1.33 8.05
N THR A 413 26.18 2.33 7.18
CA THR A 413 24.97 3.12 6.96
C THR A 413 24.48 2.93 5.53
N ILE A 414 23.18 2.63 5.36
CA ILE A 414 22.54 2.64 4.05
C ILE A 414 21.83 3.97 3.86
N PHE A 415 22.19 4.64 2.78
CA PHE A 415 21.53 5.83 2.30
C PHE A 415 20.69 5.52 1.08
N GLU A 416 19.64 6.30 0.89
CA GLU A 416 18.89 6.38 -0.35
C GLU A 416 19.15 7.76 -0.98
N ARG A 417 19.78 7.75 -2.15
CA ARG A 417 19.95 8.92 -2.99
C ARG A 417 18.63 9.23 -3.67
N ILE A 418 18.12 10.46 -3.49
CA ILE A 418 16.92 10.98 -4.15
C ILE A 418 17.37 12.08 -5.11
N LEU A 419 17.03 11.95 -6.39
CA LEU A 419 17.36 12.89 -7.45
C LEU A 419 16.07 13.40 -8.09
N TRP A 420 15.97 14.72 -8.29
CA TRP A 420 14.98 15.34 -9.17
C TRP A 420 15.68 15.78 -10.45
N LEU A 421 15.35 15.11 -11.55
CA LEU A 421 15.96 15.30 -12.86
C LEU A 421 15.00 16.10 -13.74
N ALA A 422 15.43 17.20 -14.33
CA ALA A 422 14.63 17.88 -15.34
C ALA A 422 14.49 17.00 -16.59
N LEU A 423 13.34 17.05 -17.25
CA LEU A 423 13.17 16.40 -18.53
C LEU A 423 13.76 17.22 -19.67
N PRO A 424 14.35 16.58 -20.69
CA PRO A 424 14.80 17.27 -21.89
C PRO A 424 13.61 17.85 -22.66
N SER A 425 13.77 19.09 -23.14
CA SER A 425 12.81 19.77 -24.02
C SER A 425 12.85 19.22 -25.45
N GLU A 426 13.99 18.65 -25.88
CA GLU A 426 14.19 18.14 -27.23
C GLU A 426 13.54 16.76 -27.44
N ALA A 427 12.73 16.65 -28.50
CA ALA A 427 12.07 15.42 -28.89
C ALA A 427 13.11 14.42 -29.46
N GLY A 428 13.60 13.52 -28.62
CA GLY A 428 14.48 12.41 -29.02
C GLY A 428 15.71 12.20 -28.13
N ALA A 429 16.09 13.18 -27.32
CA ALA A 429 17.18 13.02 -26.36
C ALA A 429 16.77 12.02 -25.26
N GLN A 430 17.58 10.98 -25.05
CA GLN A 430 17.39 10.02 -23.99
C GLN A 430 18.00 10.52 -22.69
N LEU A 431 17.25 10.43 -21.60
CA LEU A 431 17.76 10.58 -20.25
C LEU A 431 18.45 9.27 -19.86
N ARG A 432 19.77 9.34 -19.62
CA ARG A 432 20.60 8.23 -19.13
C ARG A 432 21.19 8.57 -17.78
N LEU A 433 21.29 7.57 -16.91
CA LEU A 433 21.94 7.68 -15.61
C LEU A 433 23.00 6.60 -15.48
N LEU A 434 24.23 7.01 -15.19
CA LEU A 434 25.34 6.12 -14.86
C LEU A 434 25.68 6.27 -13.38
N ILE A 435 25.83 5.14 -12.68
CA ILE A 435 26.24 5.09 -11.28
C ILE A 435 27.48 4.21 -11.17
N ALA A 436 28.54 4.74 -10.55
CA ALA A 436 29.85 4.10 -10.50
C ALA A 436 30.37 3.67 -11.89
N GLY A 437 30.06 4.45 -12.92
CA GLY A 437 30.42 4.17 -14.33
C GLY A 437 29.58 3.08 -15.01
N GLN A 438 28.60 2.50 -14.33
CA GLN A 438 27.67 1.52 -14.89
C GLN A 438 26.38 2.21 -15.33
N GLU A 439 25.95 1.96 -16.56
CA GLU A 439 24.66 2.44 -17.07
C GLU A 439 23.51 1.70 -16.37
N THR A 440 22.51 2.46 -15.95
CA THR A 440 21.34 1.95 -15.22
C THR A 440 20.20 1.59 -16.18
N SER A 441 19.06 1.14 -15.63
CA SER A 441 17.85 0.87 -16.41
C SER A 441 17.15 2.13 -16.94
N LEU A 442 17.57 3.35 -16.55
CA LEU A 442 16.98 4.59 -17.05
C LEU A 442 17.57 4.97 -18.41
N HIS A 443 16.82 4.70 -19.48
CA HIS A 443 17.18 5.02 -20.87
C HIS A 443 15.93 5.42 -21.69
N HIS A 444 15.23 6.45 -21.22
CA HIS A 444 13.95 6.89 -21.81
C HIS A 444 13.99 8.32 -22.30
N THR A 445 13.25 8.60 -23.35
CA THR A 445 13.01 9.96 -23.86
C THR A 445 12.00 10.70 -22.99
N GLY A 446 12.02 12.03 -23.03
CA GLY A 446 11.02 12.86 -22.34
C GLY A 446 9.56 12.48 -22.67
N PRO A 447 9.19 12.27 -23.95
CA PRO A 447 7.86 11.79 -24.32
C PRO A 447 7.47 10.43 -23.72
N GLU A 448 8.38 9.46 -23.67
CA GLU A 448 8.12 8.15 -23.06
C GLU A 448 7.85 8.26 -21.57
N ILE A 449 8.63 9.09 -20.86
CA ILE A 449 8.41 9.36 -19.43
C ILE A 449 7.05 10.03 -19.22
N ARG A 450 6.71 11.07 -20.00
CA ARG A 450 5.40 11.72 -19.93
C ARG A 450 4.26 10.73 -20.17
N ALA A 451 4.39 9.85 -21.16
CA ALA A 451 3.39 8.82 -21.45
C ALA A 451 3.27 7.76 -20.34
N ALA A 452 4.37 7.40 -19.68
CA ALA A 452 4.38 6.45 -18.58
C ALA A 452 3.62 6.96 -17.33
N PHE A 453 3.69 8.26 -17.06
CA PHE A 453 3.00 8.91 -15.94
C PHE A 453 1.63 9.51 -16.31
N ALA A 454 1.25 9.50 -17.59
CA ALA A 454 -0.05 9.97 -18.03
C ALA A 454 -1.17 9.03 -17.56
N PRO A 455 -2.29 9.55 -17.06
CA PRO A 455 -3.47 8.74 -16.76
C PRO A 455 -3.94 7.99 -18.01
N ARG A 456 -4.17 6.68 -17.88
CA ARG A 456 -4.65 5.83 -18.98
C ARG A 456 -6.16 5.68 -18.89
N PRO A 457 -6.93 5.94 -19.97
CA PRO A 457 -8.38 5.78 -19.97
C PRO A 457 -8.81 4.40 -19.47
N LEU A 458 -9.90 4.36 -18.70
CA LEU A 458 -10.53 3.12 -18.26
C LEU A 458 -11.84 2.86 -19.01
N ASP A 459 -12.10 1.59 -19.29
CA ASP A 459 -13.44 1.13 -19.64
C ASP A 459 -14.30 1.08 -18.37
N ASP A 460 -15.32 1.93 -18.31
CA ASP A 460 -16.20 2.08 -17.15
C ASP A 460 -17.56 1.37 -17.31
N THR A 461 -17.75 0.60 -18.39
CA THR A 461 -19.01 -0.11 -18.68
C THR A 461 -19.46 -1.00 -17.53
N HIS A 462 -18.52 -1.72 -16.92
CA HIS A 462 -18.76 -2.66 -15.82
C HIS A 462 -18.58 -2.07 -14.42
N PHE A 463 -18.31 -0.77 -14.29
CA PHE A 463 -18.14 -0.14 -12.97
C PHE A 463 -19.46 -0.08 -12.19
N PRO A 464 -19.40 0.01 -10.85
CA PRO A 464 -20.58 0.19 -10.02
C PRO A 464 -21.46 1.38 -10.47
N PRO A 465 -22.80 1.32 -10.34
CA PRO A 465 -23.70 2.35 -10.85
C PRO A 465 -23.44 3.76 -10.31
N ASP A 466 -23.11 3.88 -9.03
CA ASP A 466 -22.74 5.11 -8.33
C ASP A 466 -21.42 5.69 -8.85
N VAL A 467 -20.41 4.83 -9.07
CA VAL A 467 -19.13 5.21 -9.70
C VAL A 467 -19.37 5.77 -11.10
N ARG A 468 -20.14 5.08 -11.94
CA ARG A 468 -20.49 5.57 -13.29
C ARG A 468 -21.26 6.88 -13.25
N ALA A 469 -22.15 7.05 -12.27
CA ALA A 469 -22.89 8.29 -12.08
C ALA A 469 -21.95 9.46 -11.77
N LEU A 470 -20.98 9.28 -10.86
CA LEU A 470 -19.97 10.29 -10.57
C LEU A 470 -19.10 10.61 -11.81
N ARG A 471 -18.65 9.60 -12.56
CA ARG A 471 -17.87 9.80 -13.80
C ARG A 471 -18.63 10.63 -14.83
N ARG A 472 -19.92 10.34 -15.05
CA ARG A 472 -20.81 11.14 -15.93
C ARG A 472 -21.07 12.54 -15.39
N LEU A 473 -21.20 12.68 -14.08
CA LEU A 473 -21.42 13.97 -13.44
C LEU A 473 -20.22 14.89 -13.66
N VAL A 474 -19.00 14.37 -13.48
CA VAL A 474 -17.74 15.10 -13.67
C VAL A 474 -17.54 15.57 -15.11
N THR A 475 -18.05 14.86 -16.10
CA THR A 475 -18.00 15.30 -17.51
C THR A 475 -19.11 16.28 -17.89
N SER A 476 -20.11 16.50 -17.02
CA SER A 476 -21.21 17.41 -17.32
C SER A 476 -20.74 18.87 -17.40
N PRO A 477 -21.28 19.68 -18.35
CA PRO A 477 -20.90 21.08 -18.48
C PRO A 477 -21.13 21.91 -17.21
N VAL A 478 -22.15 21.57 -16.42
CA VAL A 478 -22.50 22.28 -15.18
C VAL A 478 -21.40 22.09 -14.13
N ILE A 479 -20.97 20.85 -13.92
CA ILE A 479 -19.96 20.51 -12.92
C ILE A 479 -18.57 20.94 -13.36
N GLN A 480 -18.26 20.82 -14.65
CA GLN A 480 -17.06 21.40 -15.24
C GLN A 480 -16.98 22.91 -14.98
N ARG A 481 -18.05 23.67 -15.23
CA ARG A 481 -18.07 25.12 -14.92
C ARG A 481 -17.91 25.42 -13.42
N LYS A 482 -18.43 24.53 -12.56
CA LYS A 482 -18.39 24.72 -11.09
C LYS A 482 -17.00 24.45 -10.50
N PHE A 483 -16.34 23.37 -10.91
CA PHE A 483 -15.17 22.83 -10.21
C PHE A 483 -13.89 22.70 -11.03
N LYS A 484 -13.92 22.91 -12.35
CA LYS A 484 -12.68 22.83 -13.14
C LYS A 484 -11.62 23.79 -12.60
N ASP A 485 -10.40 23.26 -12.45
CA ASP A 485 -9.22 23.95 -11.92
C ASP A 485 -9.41 24.48 -10.48
N ALA A 486 -10.36 23.92 -9.72
CA ALA A 486 -10.66 24.36 -8.37
C ALA A 486 -9.51 24.11 -7.38
N TRP A 487 -9.51 24.88 -6.30
CA TRP A 487 -8.69 24.64 -5.12
C TRP A 487 -9.59 24.09 -4.01
N LEU A 488 -9.28 22.89 -3.54
CA LEU A 488 -9.95 22.22 -2.44
C LEU A 488 -9.19 22.51 -1.15
N PHE A 489 -9.85 23.11 -0.16
CA PHE A 489 -9.32 23.32 1.18
C PHE A 489 -10.01 22.41 2.19
N ILE A 490 -9.26 21.86 3.14
CA ILE A 490 -9.80 21.04 4.23
C ILE A 490 -8.85 21.08 5.42
N ASP A 491 -9.38 21.19 6.64
CA ASP A 491 -8.58 20.98 7.86
C ASP A 491 -8.73 19.53 8.34
N ARG A 492 -9.87 19.22 8.96
CA ARG A 492 -10.37 17.86 9.19
C ARG A 492 -11.74 17.73 8.55
N ASP A 493 -12.20 16.51 8.36
CA ASP A 493 -13.58 16.29 7.95
C ASP A 493 -14.58 16.71 9.04
N THR A 494 -14.23 16.61 10.32
CA THR A 494 -15.16 16.88 11.44
C THR A 494 -15.09 18.30 12.01
N GLU A 495 -14.04 19.06 11.73
CA GLU A 495 -13.78 20.37 12.35
C GLU A 495 -12.82 21.22 11.51
N ALA A 496 -12.94 22.53 11.66
CA ALA A 496 -12.08 23.52 11.03
C ALA A 496 -11.13 24.16 12.07
N ASP A 497 -10.88 25.47 11.96
CA ASP A 497 -10.03 26.26 12.85
C ASP A 497 -8.54 25.83 12.85
N ASP A 498 -8.01 25.49 11.68
CA ASP A 498 -6.57 25.26 11.47
C ASP A 498 -6.07 25.99 10.20
N ASN A 499 -4.85 25.71 9.75
CA ASN A 499 -4.18 26.48 8.70
C ASN A 499 -4.96 26.58 7.37
N ALA A 500 -5.76 25.58 6.99
CA ALA A 500 -6.52 25.62 5.75
C ALA A 500 -7.67 26.61 5.85
N GLU A 501 -8.38 26.69 6.99
CA GLU A 501 -9.42 27.71 7.21
C GLU A 501 -8.84 29.13 7.12
N HIS A 502 -7.71 29.37 7.78
CA HIS A 502 -7.06 30.68 7.76
C HIS A 502 -6.58 31.09 6.36
N LEU A 503 -5.94 30.16 5.64
CA LEU A 503 -5.50 30.41 4.27
C LEU A 503 -6.67 30.58 3.32
N TYR A 504 -7.73 29.77 3.43
CA TYR A 504 -8.94 29.90 2.62
C TYR A 504 -9.55 31.29 2.77
N ARG A 505 -9.70 31.76 4.02
CA ARG A 505 -10.26 33.08 4.32
C ARG A 505 -9.43 34.20 3.70
N TRP A 506 -8.10 34.10 3.78
CA TRP A 506 -7.19 35.05 3.13
C TRP A 506 -7.33 35.00 1.60
N VAL A 507 -7.30 33.81 0.98
CA VAL A 507 -7.42 33.63 -0.47
C VAL A 507 -8.75 34.17 -0.99
N ARG A 508 -9.87 33.90 -0.32
CA ARG A 508 -11.17 34.42 -0.74
C ARG A 508 -11.27 35.94 -0.69
N ARG A 509 -10.48 36.59 0.18
CA ARG A 509 -10.44 38.04 0.34
C ARG A 509 -9.50 38.72 -0.65
N GLU A 510 -8.27 38.23 -0.76
CA GLU A 510 -7.22 38.85 -1.59
C GLU A 510 -7.23 38.37 -3.04
N HIS A 511 -7.73 37.15 -3.30
CA HIS A 511 -7.72 36.48 -4.60
C HIS A 511 -9.11 35.90 -4.95
N PRO A 512 -10.16 36.73 -5.06
CA PRO A 512 -11.52 36.28 -5.33
C PRO A 512 -11.69 35.58 -6.70
N GLU A 513 -10.73 35.75 -7.61
CA GLU A 513 -10.65 35.04 -8.89
C GLU A 513 -10.33 33.55 -8.75
N VAL A 514 -9.74 33.12 -7.63
CA VAL A 514 -9.41 31.70 -7.40
C VAL A 514 -10.69 30.92 -7.09
N ASN A 515 -10.91 29.84 -7.84
CA ASN A 515 -12.05 28.94 -7.63
C ASN A 515 -11.85 28.06 -6.38
N ALA A 516 -11.96 28.66 -5.19
CA ALA A 516 -11.71 27.99 -3.91
C ALA A 516 -12.99 27.46 -3.24
N TRP A 517 -12.92 26.23 -2.74
CA TRP A 517 -13.97 25.51 -2.01
C TRP A 517 -13.41 24.93 -0.71
N PHE A 518 -14.22 24.87 0.34
CA PHE A 518 -13.85 24.32 1.63
C PHE A 518 -14.69 23.08 1.93
N VAL A 519 -14.04 21.96 2.25
CA VAL A 519 -14.71 20.68 2.51
C VAL A 519 -14.79 20.46 4.02
N LEU A 520 -15.99 20.12 4.49
CA LEU A 520 -16.30 19.85 5.90
C LEU A 520 -17.49 18.90 5.97
N ASN A 521 -17.61 18.06 6.99
CA ASN A 521 -18.85 17.31 7.21
C ASN A 521 -19.98 18.29 7.60
N GLN A 522 -21.18 18.04 7.09
CA GLN A 522 -22.33 18.92 7.31
C GLN A 522 -22.80 18.97 8.77
N ASP A 523 -22.49 17.95 9.56
CA ASP A 523 -22.79 17.87 10.99
C ASP A 523 -21.63 18.38 11.89
N SER A 524 -20.60 18.98 11.30
CA SER A 524 -19.56 19.67 12.05
C SER A 524 -20.14 20.88 12.80
N HIS A 525 -19.68 21.11 14.03
CA HIS A 525 -20.03 22.29 14.82
C HIS A 525 -19.56 23.60 14.18
N ASP A 526 -18.61 23.55 13.24
CA ASP A 526 -18.14 24.72 12.49
C ASP A 526 -18.97 25.05 11.25
N TRP A 527 -19.85 24.15 10.79
CA TRP A 527 -20.55 24.31 9.51
C TRP A 527 -21.37 25.61 9.45
N GLU A 528 -22.26 25.82 10.43
CA GLU A 528 -23.14 27.00 10.46
C GLU A 528 -22.34 28.31 10.54
N ARG A 529 -21.27 28.34 11.35
CA ARG A 529 -20.38 29.50 11.47
C ARG A 529 -19.73 29.84 10.14
N LEU A 530 -19.14 28.85 9.47
CA LEU A 530 -18.45 29.06 8.20
C LEU A 530 -19.40 29.43 7.06
N GLU A 531 -20.60 28.85 7.05
CA GLU A 531 -21.64 29.21 6.08
C GLU A 531 -22.06 30.68 6.24
N GLN A 532 -22.27 31.14 7.48
CA GLN A 532 -22.59 32.53 7.79
C GLN A 532 -21.45 33.50 7.43
N GLU A 533 -20.19 33.04 7.53
CA GLU A 533 -19.01 33.79 7.06
C GLU A 533 -18.88 33.84 5.53
N GLY A 534 -19.74 33.13 4.78
CA GLY A 534 -19.74 33.11 3.31
C GLY A 534 -18.76 32.10 2.70
N PHE A 535 -18.35 31.08 3.45
CA PHE A 535 -17.55 29.98 2.91
C PHE A 535 -18.35 29.22 1.85
N ARG A 536 -17.67 28.86 0.75
CA ARG A 536 -18.21 27.93 -0.25
C ARG A 536 -17.97 26.50 0.25
N LEU A 537 -18.88 26.03 1.09
CA LEU A 537 -18.81 24.71 1.72
C LEU A 537 -19.24 23.58 0.79
N ILE A 538 -18.58 22.43 0.91
CA ILE A 538 -18.97 21.16 0.28
C ILE A 538 -18.97 20.09 1.37
N ALA A 539 -20.07 19.34 1.46
CA ALA A 539 -20.20 18.25 2.41
C ALA A 539 -19.19 17.15 2.11
N HIS A 540 -18.34 16.82 3.07
CA HIS A 540 -17.38 15.73 2.97
C HIS A 540 -18.10 14.39 2.71
N GLY A 541 -17.49 13.55 1.87
CA GLY A 541 -18.06 12.26 1.43
C GLY A 541 -19.23 12.35 0.44
N SER A 542 -19.72 13.55 0.09
CA SER A 542 -20.77 13.72 -0.91
C SER A 542 -20.29 13.44 -2.34
N VAL A 543 -21.23 13.21 -3.26
CA VAL A 543 -20.93 13.09 -4.70
C VAL A 543 -20.28 14.38 -5.23
N GLU A 544 -20.66 15.55 -4.70
CA GLU A 544 -20.03 16.82 -5.07
C GLU A 544 -18.59 16.92 -4.56
N HIS A 545 -18.28 16.37 -3.39
CA HIS A 545 -16.89 16.27 -2.91
C HIS A 545 -16.04 15.42 -3.84
N GLY A 546 -16.56 14.26 -4.27
CA GLY A 546 -15.88 13.42 -5.26
C GLY A 546 -15.64 14.16 -6.58
N ALA A 547 -16.64 14.91 -7.07
CA ALA A 547 -16.51 15.68 -8.30
C ALA A 547 -15.52 16.85 -8.16
N LEU A 548 -15.53 17.56 -7.02
CA LEU A 548 -14.58 18.61 -6.70
C LEU A 548 -13.16 18.04 -6.67
N PHE A 549 -12.92 16.91 -6.00
CA PHE A 549 -11.61 16.27 -5.93
C PHE A 549 -11.06 15.94 -7.33
N LEU A 550 -11.87 15.30 -8.18
CA LEU A 550 -11.48 14.88 -9.54
C LEU A 550 -11.22 16.06 -10.50
N LEU A 551 -11.78 17.24 -10.23
CA LEU A 551 -11.60 18.44 -11.06
C LEU A 551 -10.69 19.50 -10.44
N SER A 552 -10.25 19.27 -9.20
CA SER A 552 -9.37 20.17 -8.48
C SER A 552 -7.95 20.09 -9.04
N ARG A 553 -7.28 21.24 -9.08
CA ARG A 553 -5.86 21.34 -9.40
C ARG A 553 -5.00 21.28 -8.15
N LYS A 554 -5.51 21.79 -7.02
CA LYS A 554 -4.83 21.81 -5.73
C LYS A 554 -5.72 21.25 -4.64
N LEU A 555 -5.13 20.38 -3.84
CA LEU A 555 -5.65 19.91 -2.56
C LEU A 555 -4.80 20.57 -1.49
N ILE A 556 -5.39 21.35 -0.59
CA ILE A 556 -4.70 22.15 0.41
C ILE A 556 -5.22 21.75 1.78
N SER A 557 -4.36 21.18 2.61
CA SER A 557 -4.80 20.64 3.90
C SER A 557 -3.82 20.84 5.04
N SER A 558 -4.37 21.08 6.22
CA SER A 558 -3.63 21.05 7.50
C SER A 558 -3.34 19.62 7.96
N GLN A 559 -4.21 18.67 7.62
CA GLN A 559 -4.07 17.25 7.96
C GLN A 559 -3.66 16.40 6.76
N ARG A 560 -3.20 15.19 7.04
CA ARG A 560 -2.56 14.31 6.06
C ARG A 560 -3.04 12.87 6.17
N ASP A 561 -4.26 12.66 6.66
CA ASP A 561 -4.87 11.35 6.72
C ASP A 561 -5.30 10.89 5.32
N ARG A 562 -5.32 9.56 5.11
CA ARG A 562 -5.57 8.95 3.80
C ARG A 562 -6.89 9.41 3.16
N TYR A 563 -7.94 9.63 3.95
CA TYR A 563 -9.26 10.05 3.43
C TYR A 563 -9.22 11.42 2.72
N ILE A 564 -8.18 12.24 2.97
CA ILE A 564 -8.03 13.57 2.38
C ILE A 564 -7.45 13.48 0.96
N PHE A 565 -6.37 12.74 0.79
CA PHE A 565 -5.65 12.65 -0.50
C PHE A 565 -6.01 11.41 -1.33
N ALA A 566 -6.80 10.50 -0.77
CA ALA A 566 -7.39 9.36 -1.47
C ALA A 566 -8.86 9.13 -1.03
N PRO A 567 -9.76 10.11 -1.24
CA PRO A 567 -11.18 10.01 -0.86
C PRO A 567 -11.98 9.04 -1.74
N LEU A 568 -11.43 8.61 -2.88
CA LEU A 568 -12.07 7.74 -3.87
C LEU A 568 -11.24 6.47 -4.11
N GLU A 569 -11.90 5.39 -4.49
CA GLU A 569 -11.23 4.14 -4.83
C GLU A 569 -10.44 4.26 -6.14
N GLU A 570 -9.10 4.20 -6.03
CA GLU A 570 -8.18 4.45 -7.15
C GLU A 570 -8.43 3.55 -8.37
N GLN A 571 -8.89 2.32 -8.18
CA GLN A 571 -9.20 1.39 -9.27
C GLN A 571 -10.23 1.94 -10.28
N TYR A 572 -11.12 2.83 -9.85
CA TYR A 572 -12.18 3.40 -10.70
C TYR A 572 -11.88 4.79 -11.25
N PHE A 573 -10.87 5.48 -10.71
CA PHE A 573 -10.61 6.90 -10.99
C PHE A 573 -9.15 7.20 -11.32
N ARG A 574 -8.27 6.20 -11.44
CA ARG A 574 -6.85 6.38 -11.79
C ARG A 574 -6.59 7.02 -13.16
N ASP A 575 -7.61 7.13 -14.01
CA ASP A 575 -7.56 7.83 -15.30
C ASP A 575 -7.83 9.34 -15.19
N PHE A 576 -8.18 9.83 -14.00
CA PHE A 576 -8.26 11.26 -13.71
C PHE A 576 -6.90 11.78 -13.18
N PRO A 577 -6.53 13.03 -13.52
CA PRO A 577 -5.36 13.66 -12.92
C PRO A 577 -5.58 13.83 -11.41
N LYS A 578 -4.53 13.56 -10.62
CA LYS A 578 -4.55 13.84 -9.18
C LYS A 578 -4.23 15.32 -8.93
N PRO A 579 -4.90 15.99 -7.98
CA PRO A 579 -4.54 17.34 -7.59
C PRO A 579 -3.15 17.38 -6.96
N GLN A 580 -2.46 18.51 -7.13
CA GLN A 580 -1.23 18.78 -6.38
C GLN A 580 -1.56 18.91 -4.90
N PHE A 581 -0.94 18.09 -4.06
CA PHE A 581 -1.21 18.08 -2.63
C PHE A 581 -0.25 18.99 -1.85
N ILE A 582 -0.81 20.06 -1.28
CA ILE A 582 -0.16 21.06 -0.43
C ILE A 582 -0.38 20.70 1.04
N CYS A 583 0.69 20.32 1.72
CA CYS A 583 0.69 20.02 3.15
C CYS A 583 1.00 21.29 3.95
N LEU A 584 0.00 21.89 4.59
CA LEU A 584 0.17 23.10 5.43
C LEU A 584 0.76 22.81 6.82
N ALA A 585 0.79 21.54 7.24
CA ALA A 585 1.05 21.08 8.60
C ALA A 585 0.02 21.60 9.63
N HIS A 586 -0.10 20.91 10.77
CA HIS A 586 -1.03 21.24 11.86
C HIS A 586 -0.26 21.63 13.14
N GLY A 587 0.88 22.30 12.96
CA GLY A 587 1.86 22.63 13.99
C GLY A 587 3.27 22.23 13.58
N VAL A 588 4.27 22.75 14.30
CA VAL A 588 5.69 22.47 14.05
C VAL A 588 6.01 21.00 14.33
N ILE A 589 6.54 20.30 13.33
CA ILE A 589 7.04 18.92 13.46
C ILE A 589 8.41 18.94 14.14
N LYS A 590 8.44 18.45 15.38
CA LYS A 590 9.63 18.44 16.24
C LYS A 590 10.22 17.05 16.49
N ASP A 591 9.42 16.00 16.27
CA ASP A 591 9.78 14.60 16.44
C ASP A 591 9.86 13.89 15.08
N ASP A 592 10.52 12.73 15.01
CA ASP A 592 10.67 11.98 13.77
C ASP A 592 9.41 11.15 13.48
N MET A 593 8.63 11.65 12.54
CA MET A 593 7.40 11.07 12.01
C MET A 593 7.62 10.44 10.62
N SER A 594 8.87 10.22 10.18
CA SER A 594 9.18 9.71 8.85
C SER A 594 8.55 8.35 8.50
N PRO A 595 8.31 7.39 9.44
CA PRO A 595 7.62 6.15 9.09
C PRO A 595 6.21 6.39 8.53
N TRP A 596 5.50 7.40 9.04
CA TRP A 596 4.18 7.78 8.57
C TRP A 596 4.25 8.78 7.41
N LEU A 597 5.02 9.87 7.56
CA LEU A 597 5.02 10.96 6.57
C LEU A 597 5.56 10.51 5.21
N ASN A 598 6.46 9.52 5.16
CA ASN A 598 6.94 8.95 3.89
C ASN A 598 5.85 8.17 3.11
N THR A 599 4.73 7.84 3.74
CA THR A 599 3.57 7.20 3.09
C THR A 599 2.56 8.21 2.53
N VAL A 600 2.69 9.48 2.88
CA VAL A 600 1.79 10.56 2.50
C VAL A 600 2.32 11.20 1.20
N PRO A 601 1.51 11.30 0.13
CA PRO A 601 1.89 12.09 -1.03
C PRO A 601 2.05 13.55 -0.61
N CYS A 602 3.11 14.21 -1.07
CA CYS A 602 3.33 15.63 -0.77
C CYS A 602 4.04 16.27 -1.95
N ASP A 603 3.44 17.30 -2.53
CA ASP A 603 4.03 18.05 -3.65
C ASP A 603 4.68 19.35 -3.18
N ILE A 604 4.10 19.96 -2.14
CA ILE A 604 4.64 21.11 -1.41
C ILE A 604 4.41 20.87 0.08
N PHE A 605 5.47 21.06 0.87
CA PHE A 605 5.45 20.93 2.32
C PHE A 605 5.75 22.27 2.98
N ILE A 606 4.82 22.79 3.77
CA ILE A 606 4.97 24.03 4.52
C ILE A 606 5.57 23.75 5.90
N SER A 607 6.57 24.55 6.28
CA SER A 607 7.14 24.58 7.63
C SER A 607 7.21 26.00 8.19
N SER A 608 7.36 26.09 9.51
CA SER A 608 7.41 27.35 10.22
C SER A 608 8.81 27.75 10.71
N THR A 609 9.68 26.76 10.96
CA THR A 609 11.00 26.99 11.57
C THR A 609 12.11 26.45 10.67
N HIS A 610 13.32 27.02 10.79
CA HIS A 610 14.48 26.53 10.03
C HIS A 610 14.93 25.13 10.47
N ASP A 611 14.84 24.81 11.75
CA ASP A 611 15.24 23.49 12.26
C ASP A 611 14.22 22.41 11.87
N GLU A 612 12.92 22.72 11.84
CA GLU A 612 11.89 21.84 11.28
C GLU A 612 12.20 21.52 9.82
N ALA A 613 12.42 22.56 9.00
CA ALA A 613 12.75 22.41 7.59
C ALA A 613 14.01 21.56 7.39
N ARG A 614 15.08 21.82 8.16
CA ARG A 614 16.32 21.05 8.12
C ARG A 614 16.09 19.59 8.51
N SER A 615 15.26 19.31 9.52
CA SER A 615 14.96 17.96 9.97
C SER A 615 14.19 17.15 8.92
N ILE A 616 13.39 17.82 8.08
CA ILE A 616 12.55 17.19 7.06
C ILE A 616 13.28 17.08 5.72
N SER A 617 13.87 18.15 5.19
CA SER A 617 14.43 18.17 3.84
C SER A 617 15.96 18.14 3.79
N GLY A 618 16.64 18.27 4.92
CA GLY A 618 18.10 18.30 5.00
C GLY A 618 18.76 16.96 4.64
N ASP A 619 20.04 16.99 4.28
CA ASP A 619 20.80 15.77 3.98
C ASP A 619 20.92 14.88 5.23
N GLY A 620 20.87 13.56 5.05
CA GLY A 620 20.85 12.57 6.13
C GLY A 620 19.50 12.39 6.83
N SER A 621 18.53 13.28 6.60
CA SER A 621 17.18 13.17 7.15
C SER A 621 16.46 11.90 6.66
N PRO A 622 15.64 11.23 7.50
CA PRO A 622 14.94 9.99 7.14
C PRO A 622 13.68 10.21 6.29
N TYR A 623 13.34 11.45 5.94
CA TYR A 623 12.16 11.78 5.14
C TYR A 623 12.44 11.76 3.62
N LEU A 624 11.44 11.43 2.81
CA LEU A 624 11.50 11.48 1.33
C LEU A 624 11.39 12.91 0.77
N ILE A 625 10.93 13.85 1.59
CA ILE A 625 10.80 15.27 1.25
C ILE A 625 12.20 15.86 1.03
N THR A 626 12.37 16.61 -0.05
CA THR A 626 13.62 17.28 -0.44
C THR A 626 13.42 18.80 -0.45
N ALA A 627 14.48 19.55 -0.79
CA ALA A 627 14.38 20.99 -1.01
C ALA A 627 13.41 21.36 -2.16
N LYS A 628 13.09 20.42 -3.06
CA LYS A 628 12.09 20.63 -4.12
C LYS A 628 10.72 20.96 -3.54
N GLU A 629 10.27 20.19 -2.55
CA GLU A 629 8.94 20.29 -1.96
C GLU A 629 8.88 21.26 -0.77
N GLN A 630 9.96 21.40 0.00
CA GLN A 630 10.00 22.16 1.23
C GLN A 630 9.84 23.68 1.00
N ARG A 631 8.96 24.34 1.75
CA ARG A 631 8.80 25.80 1.79
C ARG A 631 8.72 26.27 3.23
N VAL A 632 9.60 27.20 3.60
CA VAL A 632 9.57 27.86 4.91
C VAL A 632 8.80 29.16 4.76
N THR A 633 7.58 29.22 5.31
CA THR A 633 6.69 30.39 5.14
C THR A 633 6.10 30.89 6.45
N GLY A 634 6.17 30.07 7.51
CA GLY A 634 5.28 30.20 8.67
C GLY A 634 3.94 29.50 8.43
N LEU A 635 3.17 29.28 9.49
CA LEU A 635 1.84 28.67 9.40
C LEU A 635 0.77 29.73 9.14
N ALA A 636 -0.25 29.44 8.32
CA ALA A 636 -1.30 30.41 7.99
C ALA A 636 -2.01 30.98 9.23
N ARG A 637 -2.23 30.16 10.26
CA ARG A 637 -2.86 30.59 11.52
C ARG A 637 -2.01 31.58 12.33
N HIS A 638 -0.70 31.64 12.09
CA HIS A 638 0.21 32.56 12.78
C HIS A 638 -0.12 34.03 12.54
N ASP A 639 -0.66 34.37 11.38
CA ASP A 639 -1.12 35.75 11.08
C ASP A 639 -2.23 36.18 12.05
N ARG A 640 -3.15 35.25 12.35
CA ARG A 640 -4.19 35.49 13.34
C ARG A 640 -3.60 35.60 14.75
N LEU A 641 -2.59 34.82 15.11
CA LEU A 641 -2.02 34.85 16.47
C LEU A 641 -1.36 36.19 16.85
N LEU A 642 -0.81 36.94 15.88
CA LEU A 642 -0.16 38.24 16.13
C LEU A 642 -1.13 39.42 16.17
N GLN A 643 -2.39 39.23 15.79
CA GLN A 643 -3.35 40.32 15.87
C GLN A 643 -3.56 40.74 17.34
N PRO A 644 -3.68 42.06 17.61
CA PRO A 644 -3.97 42.53 18.96
C PRO A 644 -5.26 41.91 19.51
N CYS A 645 -5.24 41.49 20.77
CA CYS A 645 -6.41 41.06 21.52
C CYS A 645 -6.24 41.46 23.00
N LYS A 646 -7.36 41.59 23.70
CA LYS A 646 -7.35 41.78 25.14
C LYS A 646 -7.02 40.43 25.79
N LYS A 647 -5.87 40.35 26.46
CA LYS A 647 -5.49 39.17 27.23
C LYS A 647 -6.27 39.12 28.55
N GLU A 648 -6.65 37.92 28.95
CA GLU A 648 -7.33 37.62 30.20
C GLU A 648 -6.39 36.84 31.12
N ASN A 649 -6.67 36.87 32.43
CA ASN A 649 -5.88 36.13 33.42
C ASN A 649 -6.25 34.64 33.37
N ILE A 650 -5.88 33.97 32.28
CA ILE A 650 -6.16 32.54 32.05
C ILE A 650 -4.85 31.77 32.03
N LEU A 651 -4.81 30.73 32.86
CA LEU A 651 -3.88 29.60 32.80
C LEU A 651 -4.46 28.54 31.87
N PHE A 652 -3.83 28.35 30.71
CA PHE A 652 -4.24 27.39 29.71
C PHE A 652 -3.52 26.05 29.91
N VAL A 653 -4.25 24.97 30.12
CA VAL A 653 -3.72 23.63 30.30
C VAL A 653 -4.14 22.77 29.13
N MET A 654 -3.19 22.32 28.31
CA MET A 654 -3.48 21.48 27.14
C MET A 654 -2.42 20.38 27.00
N PRO A 655 -2.67 19.20 27.58
CA PRO A 655 -1.78 18.07 27.44
C PRO A 655 -1.88 17.44 26.06
N THR A 656 -0.82 16.79 25.63
CA THR A 656 -0.80 16.02 24.37
C THR A 656 -1.64 14.75 24.53
N TRP A 657 -2.22 14.25 23.44
CA TRP A 657 -2.93 12.97 23.43
C TRP A 657 -1.96 11.77 23.52
N ARG A 658 -2.49 10.57 23.71
CA ARG A 658 -1.75 9.30 23.71
C ARG A 658 -2.40 8.31 22.74
N ALA A 659 -1.61 7.69 21.87
CA ALA A 659 -2.14 6.86 20.78
C ALA A 659 -2.83 5.58 21.24
N ASP A 660 -2.46 5.05 22.41
CA ASP A 660 -3.09 3.91 23.07
C ASP A 660 -4.42 4.27 23.76
N LEU A 661 -4.72 5.57 23.92
CA LEU A 661 -5.94 6.04 24.58
C LEU A 661 -7.05 6.48 23.62
N VAL A 662 -6.75 6.73 22.35
CA VAL A 662 -7.80 6.98 21.34
C VAL A 662 -8.50 5.67 20.97
N GLY A 663 -9.81 5.72 20.73
CA GLY A 663 -10.56 4.52 20.36
C GLY A 663 -10.32 4.06 18.92
N LYS A 664 -10.94 2.92 18.59
CA LYS A 664 -10.78 2.27 17.28
C LYS A 664 -11.31 3.18 16.17
N TRP A 665 -10.57 3.20 15.06
CA TRP A 665 -10.93 3.92 13.85
C TRP A 665 -11.70 2.97 12.92
N ASP A 666 -12.82 3.45 12.37
CA ASP A 666 -13.72 2.68 11.50
C ASP A 666 -13.29 2.68 10.02
N GLY A 667 -12.22 3.41 9.70
CA GLY A 667 -11.72 3.54 8.33
C GLY A 667 -12.26 4.75 7.57
N LYS A 668 -13.18 5.54 8.14
CA LYS A 668 -13.88 6.65 7.46
C LYS A 668 -13.73 7.97 8.21
N GLY A 669 -13.14 8.97 7.54
CA GLY A 669 -12.91 10.28 8.16
C GLY A 669 -12.05 10.17 9.43
N GLN A 670 -12.32 11.00 10.44
CA GLN A 670 -11.61 10.95 11.73
C GLN A 670 -12.41 10.45 12.94
N ARG A 671 -13.64 9.99 12.75
CA ARG A 671 -14.46 9.49 13.88
C ARG A 671 -13.87 8.21 14.47
N ARG A 672 -14.01 8.05 15.78
CA ARG A 672 -13.48 6.91 16.54
C ARG A 672 -14.52 6.43 17.53
N GLU A 673 -14.49 5.14 17.83
CA GLU A 673 -15.24 4.56 18.94
C GLU A 673 -14.74 5.12 20.28
N ARG A 674 -15.55 4.99 21.34
CA ARG A 674 -15.07 5.30 22.69
C ARG A 674 -14.17 4.18 23.23
N ASN A 675 -13.06 4.55 23.84
CA ASN A 675 -12.16 3.66 24.58
C ASN A 675 -12.67 3.53 26.03
N PRO A 676 -13.12 2.34 26.47
CA PRO A 676 -13.67 2.14 27.80
C PRO A 676 -12.64 2.39 28.93
N ASN A 677 -11.34 2.32 28.63
CA ASN A 677 -10.27 2.48 29.61
C ASN A 677 -9.77 3.93 29.75
N PHE A 678 -10.34 4.88 29.00
CA PHE A 678 -9.86 6.26 28.97
C PHE A 678 -9.93 6.93 30.35
N LEU A 679 -11.08 6.86 31.04
CA LEU A 679 -11.30 7.53 32.32
C LEU A 679 -10.48 6.95 33.47
N SER A 680 -10.08 5.68 33.37
CA SER A 680 -9.21 4.99 34.34
C SER A 680 -7.72 5.05 33.98
N SER A 681 -7.35 5.80 32.94
CA SER A 681 -5.97 5.87 32.46
C SER A 681 -5.04 6.63 33.39
N SER A 682 -3.73 6.35 33.29
CA SER A 682 -2.70 7.14 33.94
C SER A 682 -2.74 8.62 33.52
N TYR A 683 -3.10 8.89 32.26
CA TYR A 683 -3.28 10.25 31.74
C TYR A 683 -4.30 11.05 32.57
N ILE A 684 -5.50 10.49 32.79
CA ILE A 684 -6.53 11.14 33.60
C ILE A 684 -6.08 11.26 35.06
N ALA A 685 -5.47 10.21 35.62
CA ALA A 685 -4.99 10.24 36.99
C ALA A 685 -3.94 11.35 37.23
N THR A 686 -2.99 11.52 36.31
CA THR A 686 -1.93 12.54 36.40
C THR A 686 -2.50 13.95 36.34
N TRP A 687 -3.37 14.26 35.36
CA TRP A 687 -3.92 15.61 35.24
C TRP A 687 -4.93 15.93 36.34
N LYS A 688 -5.68 14.93 36.82
CA LYS A 688 -6.51 15.07 38.02
C LYS A 688 -5.66 15.43 39.24
N ASP A 689 -4.55 14.74 39.48
CA ASP A 689 -3.66 14.98 40.63
C ASP A 689 -3.03 16.39 40.61
N VAL A 690 -2.74 16.94 39.43
CA VAL A 690 -2.27 18.33 39.29
C VAL A 690 -3.39 19.32 39.54
N LEU A 691 -4.57 19.10 38.93
CA LEU A 691 -5.68 20.05 38.96
C LEU A 691 -6.38 20.09 40.34
N GLU A 692 -6.35 19.01 41.10
CA GLU A 692 -6.88 18.93 42.48
C GLU A 692 -5.91 19.43 43.55
N ASP A 693 -4.63 19.63 43.23
CA ASP A 693 -3.64 20.05 44.22
C ASP A 693 -4.02 21.43 44.81
N PRO A 694 -4.16 21.56 46.16
CA PRO A 694 -4.60 22.81 46.79
C PRO A 694 -3.72 24.03 46.45
N ARG A 695 -2.43 23.79 46.09
CA ARG A 695 -1.51 24.86 45.69
C ARG A 695 -1.96 25.56 44.41
N LEU A 696 -2.53 24.82 43.44
CA LEU A 696 -3.02 25.41 42.19
C LEU A 696 -4.11 26.43 42.49
N LYS A 697 -5.15 26.03 43.23
CA LYS A 697 -6.27 26.91 43.58
C LYS A 697 -5.80 28.14 44.37
N SER A 698 -4.91 27.95 45.35
CA SER A 698 -4.37 29.07 46.14
C SER A 698 -3.57 30.07 45.29
N LEU A 699 -2.78 29.60 44.31
CA LEU A 699 -2.05 30.46 43.39
C LEU A 699 -3.01 31.24 42.47
N LEU A 700 -3.99 30.56 41.89
CA LEU A 700 -5.00 31.18 41.02
C LEU A 700 -5.78 32.27 41.75
N GLU A 701 -6.24 32.02 42.97
CA GLU A 701 -6.95 33.01 43.79
C GLU A 701 -6.06 34.19 44.19
N ARG A 702 -4.80 33.93 44.57
CA ARG A 702 -3.83 34.97 44.98
C ARG A 702 -3.53 35.96 43.86
N TYR A 703 -3.38 35.48 42.62
CA TYR A 703 -3.01 36.32 41.47
C TYR A 703 -4.20 36.67 40.56
N GLY A 704 -5.41 36.20 40.89
CA GLY A 704 -6.63 36.50 40.14
C GLY A 704 -6.67 35.86 38.75
N TYR A 705 -6.29 34.59 38.65
CA TYR A 705 -6.31 33.79 37.41
C TYR A 705 -7.43 32.75 37.43
N GLN A 706 -7.93 32.43 36.25
CA GLN A 706 -8.79 31.29 35.97
C GLN A 706 -7.97 30.19 35.28
N VAL A 707 -8.44 28.95 35.31
CA VAL A 707 -7.79 27.83 34.64
C VAL A 707 -8.72 27.19 33.63
N VAL A 708 -8.21 27.01 32.42
CA VAL A 708 -8.89 26.36 31.30
C VAL A 708 -8.14 25.07 30.96
N PHE A 709 -8.80 23.93 31.06
CA PHE A 709 -8.31 22.67 30.52
C PHE A 709 -8.89 22.46 29.12
N PHE A 710 -8.04 22.39 28.10
CA PHE A 710 -8.46 22.18 26.72
C PHE A 710 -8.14 20.77 26.27
N SER A 711 -9.17 19.99 25.95
CA SER A 711 -9.05 18.60 25.52
C SER A 711 -8.62 18.50 24.05
N HIS A 712 -7.76 17.53 23.76
CA HIS A 712 -7.39 17.19 22.38
C HIS A 712 -8.63 16.67 21.61
N PRO A 713 -8.76 16.91 20.29
CA PRO A 713 -9.94 16.49 19.51
C PRO A 713 -10.32 15.01 19.69
N GLY A 714 -9.33 14.13 19.75
CA GLY A 714 -9.55 12.68 19.98
C GLY A 714 -10.13 12.29 21.35
N PHE A 715 -10.21 13.24 22.30
CA PHE A 715 -10.76 13.05 23.64
C PHE A 715 -11.99 13.95 23.90
N SER A 716 -12.54 14.62 22.88
CA SER A 716 -13.67 15.54 23.04
C SER A 716 -14.90 14.86 23.65
N ASP A 717 -15.17 13.62 23.27
CA ASP A 717 -16.34 12.85 23.74
C ASP A 717 -16.32 12.47 25.23
N TYR A 718 -15.19 12.70 25.93
CA TYR A 718 -15.04 12.38 27.35
C TYR A 718 -15.04 13.63 28.23
N LEU A 719 -15.08 14.84 27.64
CA LEU A 719 -14.83 16.10 28.33
C LEU A 719 -15.72 16.28 29.57
N GLU A 720 -17.01 15.99 29.45
CA GLU A 720 -17.97 16.13 30.54
C GLU A 720 -17.70 15.16 31.70
N GLU A 721 -17.23 13.96 31.38
CA GLU A 721 -16.94 12.88 32.35
C GLU A 721 -15.55 13.02 32.99
N MET A 722 -14.70 13.93 32.52
CA MET A 722 -13.39 14.17 33.12
C MET A 722 -13.54 14.64 34.58
N PRO A 723 -12.90 13.94 35.55
CA PRO A 723 -13.08 14.16 36.99
C PRO A 723 -12.24 15.33 37.50
N PHE A 724 -12.34 16.50 36.87
CA PHE A 724 -11.60 17.71 37.25
C PHE A 724 -12.45 18.61 38.15
N PRO A 725 -11.81 19.40 39.06
CA PRO A 725 -12.52 20.30 39.96
C PRO A 725 -13.41 21.32 39.23
N SER A 726 -14.49 21.74 39.88
CA SER A 726 -15.48 22.68 39.30
C SER A 726 -14.93 24.07 38.97
N PHE A 727 -13.80 24.48 39.56
CA PHE A 727 -13.13 25.74 39.21
C PHE A 727 -12.28 25.64 37.95
N VAL A 728 -12.12 24.43 37.39
CA VAL A 728 -11.44 24.20 36.11
C VAL A 728 -12.46 24.23 34.99
N GLN A 729 -12.35 25.22 34.11
CA GLN A 729 -13.18 25.28 32.92
C GLN A 729 -12.67 24.25 31.91
N LYS A 730 -13.52 23.29 31.55
CA LYS A 730 -13.21 22.25 30.56
C LYS A 730 -13.70 22.72 29.19
N LEU A 731 -12.81 22.76 28.20
CA LEU A 731 -13.12 23.12 26.82
C LEU A 731 -12.58 22.06 25.85
N SER A 732 -13.16 22.03 24.67
CA SER A 732 -12.66 21.33 23.48
C SER A 732 -13.00 22.20 22.27
N LYS A 733 -12.61 21.77 21.06
CA LYS A 733 -12.96 22.51 19.83
C LYS A 733 -14.47 22.70 19.65
N SER A 734 -15.30 21.77 20.11
CA SER A 734 -16.77 21.91 20.08
C SER A 734 -17.29 23.06 20.96
N HIS A 735 -16.48 23.59 21.87
CA HIS A 735 -16.83 24.70 22.76
C HIS A 735 -16.21 26.04 22.33
N GLY A 736 -15.32 26.05 21.32
CA GLY A 736 -14.67 27.26 20.82
C GLY A 736 -13.31 27.01 20.17
N SER A 737 -12.72 28.09 19.64
CA SER A 737 -11.42 28.05 18.94
C SER A 737 -10.26 27.82 19.90
N VAL A 738 -9.38 26.86 19.57
CA VAL A 738 -8.11 26.67 20.29
C VAL A 738 -7.21 27.90 20.08
N GLY A 739 -7.20 28.45 18.87
CA GLY A 739 -6.45 29.65 18.51
C GLY A 739 -6.88 30.87 19.33
N GLU A 740 -8.18 31.09 19.47
CA GLU A 740 -8.69 32.21 20.28
C GLU A 740 -8.38 32.01 21.77
N THR A 741 -8.53 30.80 22.30
CA THR A 741 -8.19 30.48 23.70
C THR A 741 -6.70 30.71 23.98
N LEU A 742 -5.82 30.32 23.06
CA LEU A 742 -4.39 30.62 23.11
C LEU A 742 -4.14 32.13 23.07
N ARG A 743 -4.86 32.89 22.25
CA ARG A 743 -4.70 34.35 22.11
C ARG A 743 -5.13 35.12 23.36
N ILE A 744 -6.22 34.76 24.01
CA ILE A 744 -6.68 35.45 25.23
C ILE A 744 -5.91 35.00 26.47
N SER A 745 -5.38 33.78 26.53
CA SER A 745 -4.65 33.28 27.70
C SER A 745 -3.27 33.95 27.91
N LYS A 746 -2.76 33.90 29.13
CA LYS A 746 -1.46 34.50 29.50
C LYS A 746 -0.36 33.47 29.71
N ILE A 747 -0.68 32.28 30.20
CA ILE A 747 0.31 31.24 30.58
C ILE A 747 -0.19 29.90 30.07
N MET A 748 0.70 29.02 29.60
CA MET A 748 0.38 27.63 29.24
C MET A 748 1.10 26.61 30.12
N ILE A 749 0.39 25.57 30.54
CA ILE A 749 0.98 24.29 30.98
C ILE A 749 0.67 23.23 29.92
N THR A 750 1.70 22.51 29.50
CA THR A 750 1.61 21.40 28.53
C THR A 750 2.71 20.37 28.80
N ASP A 751 2.85 19.36 27.96
CA ASP A 751 3.84 18.28 28.10
C ASP A 751 4.76 18.18 26.87
N PHE A 752 4.33 17.46 25.83
CA PHE A 752 5.07 17.19 24.60
C PHE A 752 4.43 17.83 23.36
N SER A 753 3.61 18.88 23.55
CA SER A 753 2.75 19.42 22.51
C SER A 753 3.47 20.39 21.58
N SER A 754 3.17 20.33 20.28
CA SER A 754 3.58 21.36 19.31
C SER A 754 2.83 22.69 19.51
N VAL A 755 1.72 22.71 20.26
CA VAL A 755 0.98 23.95 20.58
C VAL A 755 1.83 24.92 21.41
N ALA A 756 2.85 24.43 22.12
CA ALA A 756 3.82 25.28 22.79
C ALA A 756 4.53 26.27 21.84
N PHE A 757 4.69 25.91 20.56
CA PHE A 757 5.25 26.82 19.56
C PHE A 757 4.30 27.99 19.27
N ASP A 758 2.98 27.79 19.27
CA ASP A 758 2.04 28.88 19.06
C ASP A 758 2.04 29.87 20.24
N MET A 759 2.19 29.37 21.49
CA MET A 759 2.40 30.23 22.67
C MET A 759 3.73 30.99 22.60
N ALA A 760 4.80 30.32 22.19
CA ALA A 760 6.10 30.93 22.00
C ALA A 760 6.06 32.01 20.90
N TYR A 761 5.34 31.76 19.81
CA TYR A 761 5.12 32.72 18.74
C TYR A 761 4.41 33.99 19.25
N MET A 762 3.55 33.90 20.26
CA MET A 762 2.93 35.07 20.90
C MET A 762 3.73 35.66 22.06
N HIS A 763 4.95 35.16 22.30
CA HIS A 763 5.83 35.52 23.42
C HIS A 763 5.17 35.32 24.80
N LYS A 764 4.47 34.18 24.98
CA LYS A 764 3.78 33.84 26.23
C LYS A 764 4.45 32.66 26.96
N PRO A 765 4.58 32.71 28.30
CA PRO A 765 5.17 31.63 29.09
C PRO A 765 4.55 30.26 28.81
N VAL A 766 5.41 29.27 28.68
CA VAL A 766 5.06 27.85 28.65
C VAL A 766 5.72 27.18 29.85
N ILE A 767 5.07 26.19 30.45
CA ILE A 767 5.66 25.30 31.45
C ILE A 767 5.41 23.87 30.98
N TYR A 768 6.48 23.09 30.84
CA TYR A 768 6.39 21.70 30.39
C TYR A 768 6.31 20.77 31.60
N TYR A 769 5.14 20.21 31.88
CA TYR A 769 4.97 19.16 32.87
C TYR A 769 5.14 17.77 32.22
N GLN A 770 6.37 17.24 32.30
CA GLN A 770 6.78 15.97 31.70
C GLN A 770 6.98 14.93 32.80
N HIS A 771 5.89 14.52 33.44
CA HIS A 771 5.92 13.49 34.49
C HIS A 771 6.40 12.13 33.97
N GLU A 772 6.09 11.82 32.72
CA GLU A 772 6.63 10.66 32.02
C GLU A 772 7.87 11.03 31.20
N GLU A 773 8.75 10.06 30.99
CA GLU A 773 9.93 10.23 30.15
C GLU A 773 9.56 10.40 28.67
N LYS A 774 10.25 11.30 27.95
CA LYS A 774 10.04 11.53 26.51
C LYS A 774 10.12 10.21 25.72
N ALA A 775 11.04 9.31 26.08
CA ALA A 775 11.20 8.02 25.42
C ALA A 775 9.95 7.13 25.54
N ALA A 776 9.26 7.16 26.69
CA ALA A 776 8.02 6.41 26.88
C ALA A 776 6.88 6.98 26.03
N TYR A 777 6.76 8.32 25.99
CA TYR A 777 5.80 9.01 25.12
C TYR A 777 6.03 8.72 23.64
N ILE A 778 7.27 8.84 23.15
CA ILE A 778 7.59 8.60 21.73
C ILE A 778 7.29 7.15 21.34
N LYS A 779 7.59 6.20 22.22
CA LYS A 779 7.28 4.79 22.00
C LYS A 779 5.78 4.53 21.92
N SER A 780 4.96 5.17 22.76
CA SER A 780 3.50 4.99 22.70
C SER A 780 2.88 5.58 21.44
N GLN A 781 3.49 6.62 20.87
CA GLN A 781 3.08 7.23 19.59
C GLN A 781 3.58 6.47 18.35
N ALA A 782 4.40 5.41 18.52
CA ALA A 782 5.11 4.73 17.44
C ALA A 782 5.96 5.67 16.56
N TRP A 783 6.56 6.71 17.18
CA TRP A 783 7.47 7.65 16.54
C TRP A 783 8.92 7.39 16.96
N ALA A 784 9.86 8.16 16.38
CA ALA A 784 11.21 8.28 16.89
C ALA A 784 11.46 9.71 17.42
N SER A 785 12.44 9.87 18.30
CA SER A 785 12.78 11.22 18.80
C SER A 785 13.37 12.04 17.66
N GLY A 786 12.84 13.25 17.46
CA GLY A 786 13.40 14.20 16.50
C GLY A 786 14.45 15.12 17.13
N TYR A 787 14.67 16.26 16.47
CA TYR A 787 15.73 17.21 16.80
C TYR A 787 15.47 18.04 18.06
N PHE A 788 14.22 18.15 18.52
CA PHE A 788 13.86 19.09 19.57
C PHE A 788 14.17 18.59 20.98
N ASN A 789 15.06 19.30 21.66
CA ASN A 789 15.41 19.13 23.07
C ASN A 789 14.70 20.18 23.93
N TYR A 790 13.83 19.77 24.86
CA TYR A 790 13.04 20.71 25.67
C TYR A 790 13.89 21.55 26.64
N HIS A 791 15.00 21.02 27.16
CA HIS A 791 15.85 21.78 28.08
C HIS A 791 16.65 22.87 27.36
N GLU A 792 17.14 22.55 26.16
CA GLU A 792 18.02 23.44 25.38
C GLU A 792 17.25 24.37 24.44
N MET A 793 16.16 23.88 23.85
CA MET A 793 15.38 24.58 22.81
C MET A 793 13.98 24.98 23.27
N GLY A 794 13.47 24.41 24.37
CA GLY A 794 12.12 24.68 24.87
C GLY A 794 11.89 26.14 25.29
N PHE A 795 10.63 26.54 25.29
CA PHE A 795 10.16 27.91 25.57
C PHE A 795 9.74 28.12 27.03
N GLY A 796 10.20 27.25 27.92
CA GLY A 796 9.74 27.15 29.29
C GLY A 796 10.53 26.16 30.12
N PRO A 797 10.38 26.17 31.45
CA PRO A 797 10.98 25.17 32.32
C PRO A 797 10.34 23.80 32.09
N VAL A 798 11.16 22.75 32.25
CA VAL A 798 10.73 21.35 32.22
C VAL A 798 10.63 20.84 33.66
N CYS A 799 9.45 20.40 34.05
CA CYS A 799 9.11 19.98 35.39
C CYS A 799 8.70 18.49 35.37
N HIS A 800 9.37 17.67 36.18
CA HIS A 800 9.05 16.24 36.31
C HIS A 800 8.17 15.93 37.54
N ASP A 801 7.98 16.92 38.42
CA ASP A 801 7.25 16.80 39.66
C ASP A 801 6.39 18.05 39.93
N LYS A 802 5.42 17.92 40.84
CA LYS A 802 4.48 19.00 41.17
C LYS A 802 5.14 20.16 41.92
N GLN A 803 6.22 19.93 42.67
CA GLN A 803 6.90 20.99 43.41
C GLN A 803 7.57 21.98 42.46
N THR A 804 8.31 21.47 41.47
CA THR A 804 8.94 22.30 40.43
C THR A 804 7.88 22.96 39.53
N LEU A 805 6.82 22.24 39.16
CA LEU A 805 5.69 22.80 38.39
C LEU A 805 5.07 24.03 39.06
N PHE A 806 4.70 23.92 40.35
CA PHE A 806 4.03 25.03 41.04
C PHE A 806 4.97 26.18 41.39
N ALA A 807 6.27 25.91 41.59
CA ALA A 807 7.26 26.97 41.77
C ALA A 807 7.36 27.85 40.52
N HIS A 808 7.51 27.24 39.34
CA HIS A 808 7.56 27.97 38.08
C HIS A 808 6.22 28.59 37.67
N LEU A 809 5.09 27.96 38.03
CA LEU A 809 3.78 28.57 37.85
C LEU A 809 3.66 29.86 38.69
N GLU A 810 4.09 29.83 39.94
CA GLU A 810 4.07 31.04 40.78
C GLU A 810 4.97 32.15 40.21
N GLU A 811 6.14 31.83 39.67
CA GLU A 811 7.01 32.79 38.97
C GLU A 811 6.31 33.42 37.77
N ALA A 812 5.65 32.61 36.93
CA ALA A 812 4.93 33.09 35.75
C ALA A 812 3.72 33.96 36.14
N LEU A 813 2.99 33.61 37.22
CA LEU A 813 1.88 34.39 37.75
C LEU A 813 2.35 35.73 38.34
N LYS A 814 3.45 35.74 39.10
CA LYS A 814 4.08 36.97 39.63
C LYS A 814 4.51 37.92 38.53
N ALA A 815 4.98 37.38 37.41
CA ALA A 815 5.36 38.14 36.22
C ALA A 815 4.16 38.54 35.33
N ASP A 816 2.92 38.29 35.77
CA ASP A 816 1.69 38.52 35.00
C ASP A 816 1.71 37.94 33.58
N GLY A 817 2.25 36.73 33.44
CA GLY A 817 2.34 36.06 32.15
C GLY A 817 3.37 36.66 31.19
N GLN A 818 4.38 37.38 31.68
CA GLN A 818 5.53 37.79 30.88
C GLN A 818 6.52 36.64 30.73
N MET A 819 6.90 36.34 29.48
CA MET A 819 7.89 35.32 29.16
C MET A 819 9.27 35.73 29.68
N GLN A 820 9.95 34.79 30.37
CA GLN A 820 11.27 35.05 30.93
C GLN A 820 12.33 35.25 29.82
N PRO A 821 13.35 36.12 30.03
CA PRO A 821 14.29 36.50 28.97
C PRO A 821 14.98 35.34 28.23
N PRO A 822 15.44 34.25 28.89
CA PRO A 822 16.06 33.13 28.17
C PRO A 822 15.11 32.45 27.18
N TYR A 823 13.82 32.32 27.53
CA TYR A 823 12.82 31.70 26.68
C TYR A 823 12.32 32.64 25.58
N LEU A 824 12.25 33.94 25.86
CA LEU A 824 11.94 34.96 24.85
C LEU A 824 12.99 34.95 23.74
N GLN A 825 14.29 34.95 24.10
CA GLN A 825 15.37 34.87 23.11
C GLN A 825 15.34 33.57 22.28
N ARG A 826 14.90 32.45 22.87
CA ARG A 826 14.72 31.19 22.13
C ARG A 826 13.54 31.30 21.16
N ALA A 827 12.41 31.86 21.59
CA ALA A 827 11.23 32.06 20.74
C ALA A 827 11.55 32.95 19.54
N GLU A 828 12.21 34.11 19.76
CA GLU A 828 12.61 35.06 18.72
C GLU A 828 13.54 34.44 17.67
N LYS A 829 14.39 33.46 18.05
CA LYS A 829 15.32 32.77 17.15
C LYS A 829 14.72 31.57 16.42
N THR A 830 13.59 31.06 16.88
CA THR A 830 13.05 29.78 16.41
C THR A 830 12.32 29.91 15.07
N PHE A 831 11.49 30.96 14.94
CA PHE A 831 10.63 31.13 13.78
C PHE A 831 11.36 31.85 12.66
N ALA A 832 11.17 31.39 11.43
CA ALA A 832 11.76 32.04 10.26
C ALA A 832 11.15 33.43 10.01
N TYR A 833 9.87 33.60 10.35
CA TYR A 833 9.12 34.83 10.16
C TYR A 833 8.25 35.11 11.38
N HIS A 834 8.08 36.39 11.72
CA HIS A 834 7.24 36.89 12.82
C HIS A 834 6.62 38.24 12.44
N ASP A 835 5.84 38.28 11.36
CA ASP A 835 5.42 39.51 10.69
C ASP A 835 3.96 39.54 10.23
N ALA A 836 3.19 38.48 10.54
CA ALA A 836 1.81 38.28 10.08
C ALA A 836 1.64 38.27 8.54
N GLY A 837 2.68 37.84 7.80
CA GLY A 837 2.66 37.65 6.34
C GLY A 837 2.63 36.19 5.87
N CYS A 838 2.27 35.23 6.74
CA CYS A 838 2.36 33.80 6.44
C CYS A 838 1.40 33.36 5.34
N CYS A 839 0.14 33.81 5.34
CA CYS A 839 -0.84 33.45 4.31
C CYS A 839 -0.38 33.89 2.91
N GLN A 840 0.16 35.11 2.80
CA GLN A 840 0.69 35.64 1.54
C GLN A 840 1.87 34.79 1.05
N ARG A 841 2.86 34.52 1.91
CA ARG A 841 4.02 33.68 1.54
C ARG A 841 3.60 32.27 1.13
N ILE A 842 2.62 31.67 1.81
CA ILE A 842 2.10 30.36 1.42
C ILE A 842 1.46 30.44 0.02
N PHE A 843 0.63 31.45 -0.24
CA PHE A 843 -0.02 31.62 -1.54
C PHE A 843 1.01 31.79 -2.66
N GLU A 844 2.02 32.62 -2.47
CA GLU A 844 3.13 32.79 -3.42
C GLU A 844 3.87 31.46 -3.63
N ALA A 845 4.19 30.74 -2.56
CA ALA A 845 4.90 29.47 -2.62
C ALA A 845 4.14 28.37 -3.38
N ILE A 846 2.81 28.35 -3.34
CA ILE A 846 1.98 27.34 -4.03
C ILE A 846 1.53 27.76 -5.43
N THR A 847 1.74 29.02 -5.81
CA THR A 847 1.40 29.53 -7.16
C THR A 847 2.61 29.62 -8.09
N VAL A 848 3.82 29.80 -7.54
CA VAL A 848 5.05 29.86 -8.32
C VAL A 848 5.37 28.49 -8.95
N LYS A 849 5.61 28.49 -10.27
CA LYS A 849 6.19 27.33 -10.97
C LYS A 849 7.66 27.18 -10.57
N VAL A 850 8.05 26.00 -10.11
CA VAL A 850 9.47 25.69 -9.88
C VAL A 850 10.15 25.65 -11.25
N PRO A 851 11.17 26.49 -11.50
CA PRO A 851 11.87 26.44 -12.78
C PRO A 851 12.61 25.10 -12.93
N PRO A 852 12.61 24.48 -14.12
CA PRO A 852 13.26 23.19 -14.37
C PRO A 852 14.78 23.23 -14.17
N GLN A 853 15.39 24.42 -14.23
CA GLN A 853 16.78 24.64 -13.86
C GLN A 853 16.82 25.23 -12.45
N GLY A 854 17.06 24.38 -11.45
CA GLY A 854 17.33 24.82 -10.09
C GLY A 854 18.48 25.83 -10.11
N ARG A 855 18.22 27.07 -9.69
CA ARG A 855 19.31 27.92 -9.21
C ARG A 855 19.66 27.43 -7.81
N PRO A 856 20.88 26.94 -7.55
CA PRO A 856 21.41 27.01 -6.21
C PRO A 856 21.55 28.50 -5.87
N ASP A 857 21.18 28.90 -4.65
CA ASP A 857 21.55 30.19 -4.03
C ASP A 857 20.78 31.48 -4.40
N ALA A 858 19.45 31.47 -4.40
CA ALA A 858 18.68 32.73 -4.35
C ALA A 858 17.39 32.64 -3.51
N ALA A 859 17.52 32.32 -2.21
CA ALA A 859 16.50 32.59 -1.20
C ALA A 859 17.11 32.59 0.22
N MET A 860 18.07 33.48 0.47
CA MET A 860 18.43 33.97 1.82
C MET A 860 18.42 35.51 1.87
N SER A 861 17.58 36.14 1.04
CA SER A 861 17.27 37.57 1.16
C SER A 861 15.89 37.83 0.58
N LEU A 862 14.86 37.59 1.38
CA LEU A 862 13.66 38.41 1.54
C LEU A 862 12.99 38.03 2.86
#